data_AF-Q2RAQ8-F1
#
_entry.id   AF-Q2RAQ8-F1
#
_cell.length_a   1.000
_cell.length_b   1.000
_cell.length_c   1.000
_cell.angle_alpha   90.00
_cell.angle_beta   90.00
_cell.angle_gamma   90.00
#
_symmetry.space_group_name_H-M   'P 1'
#
loop_
_entity.id
_entity.type
_entity.pdbx_description
1 polymer ?
#
loop_
_entity_poly.entity_id
_entity_poly.type
_entity_poly.pdbx_seq_one_letter_code
_entity_poly.pdbx_strand_id
1 'polypeptide(L)'
;MMHGLWVQDQGVVDHLAQLVPLLHECASHVTEGSFEKADFSFKKIRMLTIADGPLQRLSTIIVDSLAHRLLSSIQGLPGALIDPSDYFEKSTLRAARHNFFKLNPYLSTGFVTINWAIMEAMEDEKVDLQVVHIVDLSCSAAHPWQWPKLLDDFHGRPGGAPELYLTVLHDDNDFLADMQSLLSKKAESLGVSFHFISVIGRLETLDFSNLRSTFQIKFGVAVAISCALQMHRLLLVDDNLSSTSIAQLQKMANFTQPKQMASSVCSPASTLNYLQTPSPRTPKLLARLLSAIRALKPNIMLIMEQDADHNTLLFRDRFNEVLNYYAALFDCFHAVAAANPGRTDERLRVDRMILREEIKNILVCEGVHRHERHERLDQWAMHMEESGFHNVQLSFSAIREAYVWQLKVQADNLRLCCTDRGMFQDDMLSSATSSPASSVYSPSPSPSNGSWVQELSHDQQSVRLIGLLYQCAAEVSAGSFDRANLCLEHITQLASLDAPHALQRLAAVFADALARKLLNLILGLSRALLSSANSADAHLVPVARRHMFDVLPFLKLAYLTTNHAILEAMEGERFVHVVDFSGPAANPVQWIALFHAFRGRREGPPHLRITAVHDSKEFLANMAAVLSKEAEAFDIAFQFNAVEAKLDEMDFDALRHDLGVRSGEALAVSVVLQLHRLLAVDDGRRHAAAGCLTPVQIIARSSPRSFGELLERELNTRLQLSPDASVVSSLSPHSPAAATAAHPTTSTPKLGSFLSAVRSLSPKIMVMTEQEANHNGGAFQERFDEALNYYASLFDCLQRSAAAAAERARVERVLLGEEIRGVVACEGAERVERHERARQWAARMEAAGMERVGLSYSGAMEARKLLQSCGWAGPYEVRHDAGGHGFFFCWHKRPLYAVTAWRPAASRRGHTRS
;
A
#
# COMPACT_ATOMS: atom_id res chain seq x y z
N MET A 1 7.76 34.69 -29.39
CA MET A 1 6.76 35.40 -28.58
C MET A 1 6.36 34.50 -27.42
N MET A 2 7.09 34.60 -26.30
CA MET A 2 6.74 33.98 -25.03
C MET A 2 6.93 35.07 -23.96
N HIS A 3 5.87 35.83 -23.73
CA HIS A 3 5.75 36.72 -22.59
C HIS A 3 4.25 36.98 -22.41
N GLY A 4 3.66 36.41 -21.37
CA GLY A 4 2.29 36.70 -20.98
C GLY A 4 1.53 35.44 -20.57
N LEU A 5 1.70 35.05 -19.30
CA LEU A 5 0.67 34.50 -18.40
C LEU A 5 1.37 34.01 -17.11
N TRP A 6 1.90 34.96 -16.33
CA TRP A 6 2.27 34.74 -14.93
C TRP A 6 1.90 36.00 -14.15
N VAL A 7 0.60 36.20 -13.94
CA VAL A 7 0.10 37.08 -12.87
C VAL A 7 -1.07 36.35 -12.23
N GLN A 8 -0.74 35.33 -11.43
CA GLN A 8 -1.54 34.91 -10.28
C GLN A 8 -0.61 34.10 -9.35
N ASP A 9 -0.61 34.51 -8.08
CA ASP A 9 -0.01 33.86 -6.90
C ASP A 9 1.50 34.04 -6.59
N GLN A 10 1.88 35.28 -6.25
CA GLN A 10 3.19 35.60 -5.67
C GLN A 10 3.47 34.89 -4.32
N GLY A 11 2.43 34.52 -3.57
CA GLY A 11 2.58 33.81 -2.29
C GLY A 11 3.00 32.33 -2.42
N VAL A 12 2.56 31.64 -3.48
CA VAL A 12 2.90 30.22 -3.73
C VAL A 12 4.36 30.07 -4.20
N VAL A 13 4.86 31.05 -4.95
CA VAL A 13 6.24 31.08 -5.47
C VAL A 13 7.27 31.19 -4.32
N ASP A 14 6.98 32.00 -3.29
CA ASP A 14 7.88 32.18 -2.13
C ASP A 14 7.94 30.95 -1.20
N HIS A 15 6.87 30.16 -1.11
CA HIS A 15 6.84 28.92 -0.32
C HIS A 15 7.59 27.77 -1.00
N LEU A 16 7.50 27.68 -2.32
CA LEU A 16 8.23 26.68 -3.11
C LEU A 16 9.74 26.95 -3.15
N ALA A 17 10.15 28.22 -3.21
CA ALA A 17 11.56 28.63 -3.18
C ALA A 17 12.29 28.18 -1.91
N GLN A 18 11.58 27.96 -0.79
CA GLN A 18 12.16 27.49 0.47
C GLN A 18 12.34 25.97 0.52
N LEU A 19 11.64 25.20 -0.32
CA LEU A 19 11.60 23.74 -0.21
C LEU A 19 12.93 23.09 -0.58
N VAL A 20 13.56 23.52 -1.68
CA VAL A 20 14.86 22.99 -2.12
C VAL A 20 15.97 23.23 -1.08
N PRO A 21 16.18 24.45 -0.54
CA PRO A 21 17.14 24.67 0.54
C PRO A 21 16.89 23.77 1.77
N LEU A 22 15.63 23.57 2.15
CA LEU A 22 15.26 22.70 3.29
C LEU A 22 15.56 21.23 3.02
N LEU A 23 15.39 20.75 1.79
CA LEU A 23 15.77 19.39 1.41
C LEU A 23 17.28 19.18 1.52
N HIS A 24 18.10 20.13 1.08
CA HIS A 24 19.56 20.07 1.26
C HIS A 24 19.97 20.08 2.74
N GLU A 25 19.35 20.96 3.54
CA GLU A 25 19.58 21.01 4.99
C GLU A 25 19.22 19.67 5.65
N CYS A 26 18.05 19.11 5.29
CA CYS A 26 17.59 17.81 5.76
C CYS A 26 18.57 16.69 5.39
N ALA A 27 19.05 16.65 4.15
CA ALA A 27 20.02 15.67 3.69
C ALA A 27 21.36 15.79 4.46
N SER A 28 21.79 17.01 4.81
CA SER A 28 22.96 17.23 5.67
C SER A 28 22.73 16.67 7.08
N HIS A 29 21.59 16.95 7.70
CA HIS A 29 21.24 16.44 9.03
C HIS A 29 21.20 14.91 9.09
N VAL A 30 20.65 14.27 8.05
CA VAL A 30 20.64 12.80 7.92
C VAL A 30 22.06 12.25 7.76
N THR A 31 22.88 12.91 6.96
CA THR A 31 24.28 12.52 6.74
C THR A 31 25.13 12.68 8.01
N GLU A 32 24.83 13.68 8.84
CA GLU A 32 25.42 13.86 10.17
C GLU A 32 24.96 12.79 11.18
N GLY A 33 23.90 12.02 10.87
CA GLY A 33 23.25 11.10 11.80
C GLY A 33 22.47 11.81 12.91
N SER A 34 22.12 13.09 12.72
CA SER A 34 21.45 13.90 13.74
C SER A 34 19.94 13.71 13.67
N PHE A 35 19.42 12.78 14.47
CA PHE A 35 17.98 12.49 14.53
C PHE A 35 17.14 13.70 14.93
N GLU A 36 17.60 14.50 15.91
CA GLU A 36 16.89 15.70 16.37
C GLU A 36 16.73 16.75 15.27
N LYS A 37 17.83 17.07 14.57
CA LYS A 37 17.80 18.07 13.50
C LYS A 37 17.02 17.55 12.28
N ALA A 38 17.18 16.28 11.93
CA ALA A 38 16.45 15.66 10.83
C ALA A 38 14.93 15.63 11.12
N ASP A 39 14.51 15.26 12.33
CA ASP A 39 13.10 15.29 12.74
C ASP A 39 12.48 16.70 12.60
N PHE A 40 13.23 17.73 12.97
CA PHE A 40 12.82 19.12 12.78
C PHE A 40 12.67 19.48 11.30
N SER A 41 13.65 19.10 10.45
CA SER A 41 13.58 19.30 9.00
C SER A 41 12.38 18.59 8.38
N PHE A 42 12.11 17.33 8.76
CA PHE A 42 10.95 16.57 8.28
C PHE A 42 9.61 17.27 8.61
N LYS A 43 9.46 17.79 9.84
CA LYS A 43 8.26 18.56 10.23
C LYS A 43 8.08 19.80 9.37
N LYS A 44 9.15 20.56 9.13
CA LYS A 44 9.11 21.81 8.37
C LYS A 44 8.78 21.55 6.89
N ILE A 45 9.42 20.56 6.28
CA ILE A 45 9.14 20.18 4.89
C ILE A 45 7.69 19.71 4.74
N ARG A 46 7.19 18.90 5.68
CA ARG A 46 5.80 18.40 5.63
C ARG A 46 4.76 19.52 5.60
N MET A 47 5.00 20.63 6.30
CA MET A 47 4.09 21.79 6.27
C MET A 47 4.04 22.46 4.89
N LEU A 48 5.09 22.33 4.08
CA LEU A 48 5.20 22.91 2.74
C LEU A 48 4.72 21.94 1.64
N THR A 49 4.58 20.64 1.93
CA THR A 49 4.15 19.62 0.96
C THR A 49 2.67 19.25 1.04
N ILE A 50 1.84 20.08 1.70
CA ILE A 50 0.40 19.86 1.80
C ILE A 50 -0.30 19.99 0.42
N ALA A 51 0.23 20.82 -0.47
CA ALA A 51 -0.30 21.02 -1.82
C ALA A 51 0.17 19.93 -2.82
N ASP A 52 -0.68 19.55 -3.77
CA ASP A 52 -0.36 18.59 -4.85
C ASP A 52 0.38 19.28 -6.02
N GLY A 53 1.67 19.58 -5.82
CA GLY A 53 2.58 20.03 -6.89
C GLY A 53 3.69 19.02 -7.17
N PRO A 54 4.31 19.07 -8.38
CA PRO A 54 5.36 18.12 -8.78
C PRO A 54 6.54 18.10 -7.80
N LEU A 55 7.07 19.26 -7.43
CA LEU A 55 8.15 19.36 -6.44
C LEU A 55 7.73 18.89 -5.06
N GLN A 56 6.48 19.15 -4.62
CA GLN A 56 5.97 18.69 -3.33
C GLN A 56 5.84 17.15 -3.26
N ARG A 57 5.39 16.51 -4.35
CA ARG A 57 5.33 15.05 -4.45
C ARG A 57 6.72 14.43 -4.42
N LEU A 58 7.66 14.97 -5.22
CA LEU A 58 9.06 14.55 -5.17
C LEU A 58 9.67 14.73 -3.77
N SER A 59 9.43 15.89 -3.13
CA SER A 59 9.91 16.18 -1.78
C SER A 59 9.39 15.19 -0.75
N THR A 60 8.15 14.72 -0.90
CA THR A 60 7.56 13.71 -0.03
C THR A 60 8.28 12.37 -0.16
N ILE A 61 8.61 11.95 -1.39
CA ILE A 61 9.40 10.72 -1.66
C ILE A 61 10.84 10.86 -1.15
N ILE A 62 11.47 12.02 -1.35
CA ILE A 62 12.82 12.29 -0.86
C ILE A 62 12.85 12.26 0.66
N VAL A 63 11.91 12.90 1.35
CA VAL A 63 11.84 12.90 2.82
C VAL A 63 11.62 11.51 3.38
N ASP A 64 10.74 10.72 2.76
CA ASP A 64 10.53 9.30 3.09
C ASP A 64 11.84 8.49 2.93
N SER A 65 12.54 8.67 1.82
CA SER A 65 13.84 8.03 1.56
C SER A 65 14.91 8.47 2.57
N LEU A 66 14.99 9.77 2.88
CA LEU A 66 15.92 10.31 3.87
C LEU A 66 15.64 9.77 5.29
N ALA A 67 14.37 9.58 5.64
CA ALA A 67 13.97 8.95 6.90
C ALA A 67 14.41 7.49 6.97
N HIS A 68 14.18 6.71 5.91
CA HIS A 68 14.69 5.34 5.82
C HIS A 68 16.22 5.28 5.90
N ARG A 69 16.92 6.20 5.22
CA ARG A 69 18.38 6.29 5.27
C ARG A 69 18.88 6.60 6.69
N LEU A 70 18.26 7.55 7.38
CA LEU A 70 18.60 7.88 8.77
C LEU A 70 18.46 6.66 9.69
N LEU A 71 17.42 5.85 9.47
CA LEU A 71 17.17 4.64 10.24
C LEU A 71 18.01 3.43 9.83
N SER A 72 18.72 3.45 8.69
CA SER A 72 19.51 2.31 8.19
C SER A 72 20.61 1.82 9.15
N SER A 73 21.01 2.66 10.10
CA SER A 73 21.95 2.31 11.17
C SER A 73 21.33 1.42 12.27
N ILE A 74 20.00 1.29 12.29
CA ILE A 74 19.22 0.52 13.24
C ILE A 74 18.81 -0.80 12.59
N GLN A 75 19.08 -1.93 13.24
CA GLN A 75 18.85 -3.25 12.63
C GLN A 75 17.39 -3.75 12.73
N GLY A 76 16.76 -3.64 13.92
CA GLY A 76 15.44 -4.23 14.16
C GLY A 76 14.27 -3.40 13.66
N LEU A 77 14.23 -2.11 14.03
CA LEU A 77 13.09 -1.24 13.75
C LEU A 77 12.79 -1.09 12.24
N PRO A 78 13.76 -0.83 11.34
CA PRO A 78 13.47 -0.68 9.92
C PRO A 78 13.00 -1.98 9.27
N GLY A 79 13.57 -3.12 9.67
CA GLY A 79 13.18 -4.42 9.14
C GLY A 79 11.77 -4.84 9.59
N ALA A 80 11.26 -4.29 10.68
CA ALA A 80 9.90 -4.54 11.16
C ALA A 80 8.85 -3.66 10.48
N LEU A 81 9.22 -2.50 9.94
CA LEU A 81 8.29 -1.62 9.25
C LEU A 81 7.91 -2.20 7.90
N ILE A 82 6.62 -2.45 7.71
CA ILE A 82 6.09 -2.89 6.42
C ILE A 82 5.97 -1.67 5.50
N ASP A 83 6.60 -1.74 4.34
CA ASP A 83 6.46 -0.72 3.30
C ASP A 83 5.19 -0.99 2.48
N PRO A 84 4.44 0.05 2.06
CA PRO A 84 3.34 -0.14 1.12
C PRO A 84 3.71 -0.92 -0.14
N SER A 85 4.97 -0.86 -0.60
CA SER A 85 5.42 -1.61 -1.76
C SER A 85 5.48 -3.12 -1.55
N ASP A 86 5.57 -3.59 -0.31
CA ASP A 86 5.48 -5.02 0.07
C ASP A 86 4.08 -5.61 -0.25
N TYR A 87 3.11 -4.75 -0.56
CA TYR A 87 1.74 -5.13 -0.89
C TYR A 87 1.44 -5.11 -2.38
N PHE A 88 2.37 -4.67 -3.22
CA PHE A 88 2.10 -4.53 -4.64
C PHE A 88 2.00 -5.88 -5.34
N GLU A 89 0.83 -6.16 -5.91
CA GLU A 89 0.63 -7.31 -6.77
C GLU A 89 1.32 -7.12 -8.12
N LYS A 90 1.76 -8.23 -8.73
CA LYS A 90 2.41 -8.21 -10.06
C LYS A 90 1.54 -7.56 -11.12
N SER A 91 0.23 -7.79 -11.10
CA SER A 91 -0.74 -7.17 -12.01
C SER A 91 -0.75 -5.64 -11.88
N THR A 92 -0.73 -5.12 -10.65
CA THR A 92 -0.71 -3.70 -10.37
C THR A 92 0.64 -3.08 -10.77
N LEU A 93 1.75 -3.79 -10.57
CA LEU A 93 3.07 -3.41 -11.09
C LEU A 93 3.11 -3.37 -12.62
N ARG A 94 2.51 -4.34 -13.31
CA ARG A 94 2.36 -4.32 -14.78
C ARG A 94 1.57 -3.08 -15.23
N ALA A 95 0.46 -2.77 -14.56
CA ALA A 95 -0.31 -1.57 -14.85
C ALA A 95 0.48 -0.27 -14.60
N ALA A 96 1.29 -0.22 -13.54
CA ALA A 96 2.16 0.92 -13.27
C ALA A 96 3.24 1.11 -14.34
N ARG A 97 3.90 0.03 -14.79
CA ARG A 97 4.89 0.08 -15.89
C ARG A 97 4.25 0.54 -17.20
N HIS A 98 3.05 0.07 -17.51
CA HIS A 98 2.29 0.51 -18.68
C HIS A 98 1.94 2.00 -18.60
N ASN A 99 1.50 2.48 -17.43
CA ASN A 99 1.24 3.91 -17.21
C ASN A 99 2.52 4.75 -17.32
N PHE A 100 3.64 4.26 -16.81
CA PHE A 100 4.94 4.94 -16.93
C PHE A 100 5.31 5.12 -18.41
N PHE A 101 5.13 4.08 -19.23
CA PHE A 101 5.31 4.17 -20.67
C PHE A 101 4.39 5.22 -21.33
N LYS A 102 3.10 5.25 -20.97
CA LYS A 102 2.12 6.21 -21.51
C LYS A 102 2.41 7.66 -21.13
N LEU A 103 2.87 7.89 -19.91
CA LEU A 103 3.16 9.22 -19.38
C LEU A 103 4.53 9.74 -19.81
N ASN A 104 5.45 8.84 -20.16
CA ASN A 104 6.81 9.18 -20.55
C ASN A 104 6.97 9.22 -22.08
N PRO A 105 6.93 10.43 -22.70
CA PRO A 105 7.04 10.55 -24.16
C PRO A 105 8.38 10.04 -24.69
N TYR A 106 9.44 10.09 -23.89
CA TYR A 106 10.79 9.73 -24.30
C TYR A 106 10.95 8.23 -24.58
N LEU A 107 10.25 7.36 -23.84
CA LEU A 107 10.32 5.91 -24.04
C LEU A 107 9.73 5.48 -25.38
N SER A 108 8.56 6.04 -25.72
CA SER A 108 7.91 5.72 -27.00
C SER A 108 8.78 6.18 -28.19
N THR A 109 9.37 7.37 -28.10
CA THR A 109 10.33 7.89 -29.09
C THR A 109 11.59 7.04 -29.17
N GLY A 110 12.12 6.60 -28.03
CA GLY A 110 13.27 5.70 -27.96
C GLY A 110 13.02 4.36 -28.64
N PHE A 111 11.89 3.71 -28.37
CA PHE A 111 11.52 2.44 -29.02
C PHE A 111 11.36 2.55 -30.53
N VAL A 112 10.76 3.64 -31.03
CA VAL A 112 10.68 3.88 -32.49
C VAL A 112 12.07 4.05 -33.10
N THR A 113 12.95 4.81 -32.44
CA THR A 113 14.35 4.98 -32.86
C THR A 113 15.09 3.65 -32.89
N ILE A 114 14.95 2.83 -31.84
CA ILE A 114 15.56 1.49 -31.74
C ILE A 114 15.09 0.61 -32.88
N ASN A 115 13.78 0.52 -33.10
CA ASN A 115 13.21 -0.30 -34.18
C ASN A 115 13.72 0.13 -35.55
N TRP A 116 13.82 1.43 -35.81
CA TRP A 116 14.34 1.95 -37.07
C TRP A 116 15.81 1.62 -37.28
N ALA A 117 16.63 1.74 -36.22
CA ALA A 117 18.04 1.36 -36.28
C ALA A 117 18.23 -0.14 -36.51
N ILE A 118 17.34 -1.00 -35.96
CA ILE A 118 17.31 -2.43 -36.30
C ILE A 118 17.05 -2.61 -37.79
N MET A 119 15.99 -1.99 -38.33
CA MET A 119 15.63 -2.10 -39.76
C MET A 119 16.81 -1.75 -40.67
N GLU A 120 17.46 -0.61 -40.44
CA GLU A 120 18.59 -0.15 -41.24
C GLU A 120 19.81 -1.08 -41.13
N ALA A 121 20.12 -1.57 -39.92
CA ALA A 121 21.20 -2.54 -39.73
C ALA A 121 20.90 -3.90 -40.38
N MET A 122 19.62 -4.22 -40.59
CA MET A 122 19.17 -5.38 -41.36
C MET A 122 18.95 -5.04 -42.85
N GLU A 123 19.33 -3.88 -43.37
CA GLU A 123 19.18 -3.55 -44.79
C GLU A 123 20.49 -3.61 -45.60
N ASP A 124 21.63 -3.79 -44.94
CA ASP A 124 22.95 -3.82 -45.56
C ASP A 124 23.07 -4.95 -46.61
N GLU A 125 23.49 -4.60 -47.85
CA GLU A 125 23.62 -5.47 -49.03
C GLU A 125 24.54 -6.69 -48.80
N LYS A 126 25.31 -6.71 -47.72
CA LYS A 126 26.17 -7.85 -47.32
C LYS A 126 25.46 -8.94 -46.52
N VAL A 127 24.19 -8.75 -46.16
CA VAL A 127 23.42 -9.71 -45.37
C VAL A 127 22.27 -10.23 -46.23
N ASP A 128 22.46 -11.41 -46.84
CA ASP A 128 21.37 -12.16 -47.51
C ASP A 128 20.39 -12.65 -46.42
N LEU A 129 19.44 -11.80 -46.04
CA LEU A 129 18.61 -12.02 -44.86
C LEU A 129 17.44 -12.95 -45.14
N GLN A 130 17.65 -14.23 -44.85
CA GLN A 130 16.55 -15.18 -44.68
C GLN A 130 16.03 -15.21 -43.23
N VAL A 131 16.88 -14.89 -42.25
CA VAL A 131 16.55 -15.00 -40.81
C VAL A 131 17.15 -13.85 -40.00
N VAL A 132 16.31 -13.17 -39.20
CA VAL A 132 16.71 -12.13 -38.22
C VAL A 132 16.34 -12.60 -36.82
N HIS A 133 17.27 -12.48 -35.88
CA HIS A 133 17.07 -12.79 -34.47
C HIS A 133 17.28 -11.55 -33.61
N ILE A 134 16.21 -11.08 -32.98
CA ILE A 134 16.21 -9.95 -32.04
C ILE A 134 16.24 -10.50 -30.61
N VAL A 135 17.14 -9.98 -29.78
CA VAL A 135 17.22 -10.28 -28.35
C VAL A 135 16.88 -9.02 -27.57
N ASP A 136 15.76 -9.06 -26.84
CA ASP A 136 15.30 -8.01 -25.93
C ASP A 136 15.74 -8.31 -24.49
N LEU A 137 16.69 -7.51 -24.01
CA LEU A 137 17.26 -7.55 -22.66
C LEU A 137 16.66 -6.47 -21.74
N SER A 138 15.58 -5.81 -22.16
CA SER A 138 14.98 -4.67 -21.44
C SER A 138 14.24 -5.08 -20.15
N CYS A 139 14.05 -6.37 -19.89
CA CYS A 139 13.48 -6.92 -18.65
C CYS A 139 12.23 -6.14 -18.20
N SER A 140 12.26 -5.51 -17.03
CA SER A 140 11.14 -4.74 -16.49
C SER A 140 10.71 -3.54 -17.33
N ALA A 141 11.56 -3.06 -18.24
CA ALA A 141 11.26 -1.99 -19.19
C ALA A 141 10.77 -2.51 -20.55
N ALA A 142 10.73 -3.84 -20.77
CA ALA A 142 10.16 -4.41 -21.98
C ALA A 142 8.68 -4.03 -22.08
N HIS A 143 8.24 -3.64 -23.27
CA HIS A 143 6.87 -3.22 -23.49
C HIS A 143 6.27 -3.91 -24.73
N PRO A 144 5.06 -4.51 -24.63
CA PRO A 144 4.46 -5.28 -25.73
C PRO A 144 4.23 -4.47 -27.01
N TRP A 145 4.14 -3.14 -26.90
CA TRP A 145 3.90 -2.24 -28.03
C TRP A 145 5.14 -2.01 -28.93
N GLN A 146 6.36 -2.26 -28.46
CA GLN A 146 7.56 -1.98 -29.28
C GLN A 146 7.58 -2.83 -30.56
N TRP A 147 7.36 -4.13 -30.42
CA TRP A 147 7.60 -5.09 -31.50
C TRP A 147 6.51 -5.20 -32.59
N PRO A 148 5.19 -4.98 -32.33
CA PRO A 148 4.16 -5.00 -33.36
C PRO A 148 4.44 -4.04 -34.52
N LYS A 149 4.95 -2.83 -34.21
CA LYS A 149 5.32 -1.85 -35.23
C LYS A 149 6.49 -2.34 -36.08
N LEU A 150 7.47 -3.00 -35.46
CA LEU A 150 8.60 -3.58 -36.17
C LEU A 150 8.16 -4.73 -37.10
N LEU A 151 7.17 -5.54 -36.69
CA LEU A 151 6.57 -6.55 -37.57
C LEU A 151 5.89 -5.92 -38.80
N ASP A 152 5.15 -4.83 -38.62
CA ASP A 152 4.55 -4.06 -39.72
C ASP A 152 5.64 -3.53 -40.68
N ASP A 153 6.74 -3.02 -40.13
CA ASP A 153 7.85 -2.45 -40.91
C ASP A 153 8.61 -3.52 -41.72
N PHE A 154 8.87 -4.70 -41.14
CA PHE A 154 9.45 -5.83 -41.87
C PHE A 154 8.50 -6.37 -42.94
N HIS A 155 7.20 -6.42 -42.68
CA HIS A 155 6.19 -6.81 -43.68
C HIS A 155 6.20 -5.87 -44.90
N GLY A 156 6.35 -4.57 -44.67
CA GLY A 156 6.39 -3.55 -45.73
C GLY A 156 7.69 -3.49 -46.54
N ARG A 157 8.70 -4.32 -46.22
CA ARG A 157 10.04 -4.23 -46.81
C ARG A 157 10.05 -4.66 -48.29
N PRO A 158 10.76 -3.92 -49.18
CA PRO A 158 11.03 -4.38 -50.54
C PRO A 158 11.88 -5.66 -50.50
N GLY A 159 11.32 -6.80 -50.95
CA GLY A 159 11.95 -8.12 -50.88
C GLY A 159 11.22 -9.14 -49.98
N GLY A 160 10.20 -8.70 -49.23
CA GLY A 160 9.42 -9.54 -48.32
C GLY A 160 10.00 -9.61 -46.91
N ALA A 161 9.19 -10.06 -45.95
CA ALA A 161 9.61 -10.18 -44.55
C ALA A 161 10.56 -11.37 -44.35
N PRO A 162 11.66 -11.20 -43.57
CA PRO A 162 12.51 -12.32 -43.18
C PRO A 162 11.81 -13.24 -42.17
N GLU A 163 12.36 -14.43 -41.93
CA GLU A 163 12.00 -15.23 -40.76
C GLU A 163 12.49 -14.54 -39.48
N LEU A 164 11.59 -14.24 -38.55
CA LEU A 164 11.88 -13.46 -37.35
C LEU A 164 11.91 -14.34 -36.10
N TYR A 165 12.95 -14.19 -35.30
CA TYR A 165 13.04 -14.73 -33.95
C TYR A 165 13.11 -13.56 -32.96
N LEU A 166 12.26 -13.55 -31.94
CA LEU A 166 12.33 -12.60 -30.83
C LEU A 166 12.54 -13.36 -29.52
N THR A 167 13.70 -13.17 -28.91
CA THR A 167 13.98 -13.64 -27.56
C THR A 167 13.74 -12.51 -26.56
N VAL A 168 12.86 -12.71 -25.58
CA VAL A 168 12.58 -11.71 -24.52
C VAL A 168 13.01 -12.26 -23.17
N LEU A 169 13.91 -11.54 -22.49
CA LEU A 169 14.29 -11.80 -21.11
C LEU A 169 13.36 -11.01 -20.17
N HIS A 170 12.60 -11.71 -19.30
CA HIS A 170 11.78 -11.06 -18.26
C HIS A 170 11.55 -12.00 -17.07
N ASP A 171 11.31 -11.46 -15.88
CA ASP A 171 11.04 -12.19 -14.64
C ASP A 171 9.54 -12.47 -14.36
N ASP A 172 8.66 -12.19 -15.31
CA ASP A 172 7.20 -12.35 -15.19
C ASP A 172 6.71 -13.25 -16.32
N ASN A 173 6.34 -14.47 -15.95
CA ASN A 173 5.92 -15.49 -16.91
C ASN A 173 4.57 -15.16 -17.56
N ASP A 174 3.67 -14.50 -16.82
CA ASP A 174 2.37 -14.10 -17.37
C ASP A 174 2.57 -13.04 -18.46
N PHE A 175 3.44 -12.06 -18.18
CA PHE A 175 3.82 -11.05 -19.16
C PHE A 175 4.40 -11.67 -20.44
N LEU A 176 5.30 -12.64 -20.31
CA LEU A 176 5.91 -13.34 -21.46
C LEU A 176 4.85 -14.10 -22.28
N ALA A 177 3.92 -14.79 -21.62
CA ALA A 177 2.83 -15.50 -22.29
C ALA A 177 1.87 -14.54 -23.03
N ASP A 178 1.50 -13.43 -22.39
CA ASP A 178 0.65 -12.39 -22.97
C ASP A 178 1.30 -11.75 -24.21
N MET A 179 2.59 -11.42 -24.10
CA MET A 179 3.39 -10.85 -25.18
C MET A 179 3.56 -11.83 -26.34
N GLN A 180 3.84 -13.11 -26.07
CA GLN A 180 3.89 -14.16 -27.09
C GLN A 180 2.57 -14.24 -27.87
N SER A 181 1.45 -14.33 -27.14
CA SER A 181 0.10 -14.41 -27.74
C SER A 181 -0.20 -13.20 -28.64
N LEU A 182 0.10 -11.99 -28.18
CA LEU A 182 -0.10 -10.76 -28.94
C LEU A 182 0.73 -10.73 -30.24
N LEU A 183 2.03 -11.03 -30.13
CA LEU A 183 2.96 -10.93 -31.25
C LEU A 183 2.75 -12.04 -32.29
N SER A 184 2.47 -13.27 -31.84
CA SER A 184 2.14 -14.37 -32.74
C SER A 184 0.88 -14.07 -33.56
N LYS A 185 -0.20 -13.59 -32.93
CA LYS A 185 -1.42 -13.18 -33.66
C LYS A 185 -1.18 -12.06 -34.66
N LYS A 186 -0.36 -11.07 -34.29
CA LYS A 186 0.00 -9.96 -35.17
C LYS A 186 0.83 -10.46 -36.37
N ALA A 187 1.83 -11.31 -36.15
CA ALA A 187 2.64 -11.89 -37.20
C ALA A 187 1.81 -12.76 -38.16
N GLU A 188 0.90 -13.60 -37.64
CA GLU A 188 -0.06 -14.37 -38.43
C GLU A 188 -0.93 -13.47 -39.32
N SER A 189 -1.44 -12.36 -38.78
CA SER A 189 -2.26 -11.41 -39.54
C SER A 189 -1.51 -10.72 -40.69
N LEU A 190 -0.18 -10.63 -40.59
CA LEU A 190 0.71 -10.06 -41.60
C LEU A 190 1.32 -11.11 -42.54
N GLY A 191 1.11 -12.40 -42.27
CA GLY A 191 1.78 -13.50 -43.00
C GLY A 191 3.31 -13.53 -42.81
N VAL A 192 3.81 -13.05 -41.66
CA VAL A 192 5.24 -13.02 -41.33
C VAL A 192 5.61 -14.28 -40.55
N SER A 193 6.68 -14.99 -40.97
CA SER A 193 7.20 -16.13 -40.21
C SER A 193 7.86 -15.64 -38.92
N PHE A 194 7.31 -16.01 -37.76
CA PHE A 194 7.70 -15.44 -36.46
C PHE A 194 7.79 -16.51 -35.36
N HIS A 195 8.87 -16.46 -34.58
CA HIS A 195 9.13 -17.34 -33.45
C HIS A 195 9.44 -16.51 -32.19
N PHE A 196 8.71 -16.77 -31.11
CA PHE A 196 8.93 -16.12 -29.82
C PHE A 196 9.66 -17.08 -28.86
N ILE A 197 10.71 -16.60 -28.21
CA ILE A 197 11.50 -17.35 -27.23
C ILE A 197 11.46 -16.63 -25.88
N SER A 198 10.83 -17.25 -24.89
CA SER A 198 10.79 -16.74 -23.52
C SER A 198 12.03 -17.16 -22.73
N VAL A 199 12.73 -16.21 -22.11
CA VAL A 199 13.80 -16.48 -21.15
C VAL A 199 13.41 -15.87 -19.81
N ILE A 200 13.22 -16.71 -18.80
CA ILE A 200 12.82 -16.26 -17.46
C ILE A 200 14.06 -15.88 -16.67
N GLY A 201 14.13 -14.63 -16.24
CA GLY A 201 15.22 -14.16 -15.38
C GLY A 201 15.43 -12.65 -15.43
N ARG A 202 16.46 -12.19 -14.71
CA ARG A 202 16.93 -10.81 -14.70
C ARG A 202 18.34 -10.72 -15.27
N LEU A 203 18.69 -9.57 -15.84
CA LEU A 203 19.98 -9.36 -16.51
C LEU A 203 21.17 -9.60 -15.58
N GLU A 204 21.09 -9.17 -14.32
CA GLU A 204 22.14 -9.32 -13.31
C GLU A 204 22.33 -10.77 -12.82
N THR A 205 21.34 -11.65 -13.05
CA THR A 205 21.35 -13.06 -12.64
C THR A 205 21.58 -14.05 -13.77
N LEU A 206 21.67 -13.56 -15.01
CA LEU A 206 21.77 -14.39 -16.21
C LEU A 206 23.16 -15.04 -16.32
N ASP A 207 23.21 -16.32 -16.69
CA ASP A 207 24.48 -16.97 -16.98
C ASP A 207 25.05 -16.55 -18.34
N PHE A 208 26.14 -15.79 -18.30
CA PHE A 208 26.84 -15.29 -19.48
C PHE A 208 27.78 -16.32 -20.12
N SER A 209 27.95 -17.51 -19.55
CA SER A 209 28.89 -18.53 -20.05
C SER A 209 28.55 -19.00 -21.47
N ASN A 210 27.26 -19.07 -21.82
CA ASN A 210 26.79 -19.51 -23.13
C ASN A 210 25.48 -18.82 -23.56
N LEU A 211 25.54 -17.50 -23.77
CA LEU A 211 24.38 -16.70 -24.21
C LEU A 211 23.75 -17.23 -25.51
N ARG A 212 24.55 -17.80 -26.42
CA ARG A 212 24.05 -18.35 -27.69
C ARG A 212 23.05 -19.49 -27.45
N SER A 213 23.35 -20.39 -26.51
CA SER A 213 22.44 -21.45 -26.10
C SER A 213 21.24 -20.91 -25.31
N THR A 214 21.49 -20.01 -24.36
CA THR A 214 20.44 -19.42 -23.51
C THR A 214 19.38 -18.69 -24.34
N PHE A 215 19.79 -17.94 -25.36
CA PHE A 215 18.91 -17.21 -26.26
C PHE A 215 18.50 -18.01 -27.51
N GLN A 216 18.95 -19.26 -27.63
CA GLN A 216 18.68 -20.16 -28.76
C GLN A 216 19.04 -19.56 -30.13
N ILE A 217 20.15 -18.81 -30.20
CA ILE A 217 20.59 -18.11 -31.42
C ILE A 217 21.28 -19.08 -32.37
N LYS A 218 20.70 -19.29 -33.56
CA LYS A 218 21.26 -20.12 -34.63
C LYS A 218 22.53 -19.51 -35.23
N PHE A 219 23.43 -20.33 -35.77
CA PHE A 219 24.62 -19.85 -36.48
C PHE A 219 24.25 -19.27 -37.84
N GLY A 220 24.93 -18.20 -38.26
CA GLY A 220 24.73 -17.59 -39.57
C GLY A 220 23.47 -16.72 -39.73
N VAL A 221 22.75 -16.42 -38.65
CA VAL A 221 21.61 -15.48 -38.65
C VAL A 221 22.07 -14.07 -38.30
N ALA A 222 21.35 -13.05 -38.77
CA ALA A 222 21.58 -11.69 -38.32
C ALA A 222 21.02 -11.48 -36.92
N VAL A 223 21.79 -10.82 -36.05
CA VAL A 223 21.44 -10.66 -34.64
C VAL A 223 21.38 -9.19 -34.27
N ALA A 224 20.25 -8.75 -33.73
CA ALA A 224 20.08 -7.45 -33.11
C ALA A 224 19.88 -7.61 -31.60
N ILE A 225 20.55 -6.79 -30.80
CA ILE A 225 20.39 -6.79 -29.34
C ILE A 225 19.84 -5.45 -28.92
N SER A 226 18.73 -5.45 -28.18
CA SER A 226 18.11 -4.27 -27.61
C SER A 226 18.15 -4.37 -26.09
N CYS A 227 18.60 -3.30 -25.43
CA CYS A 227 18.61 -3.22 -23.97
C CYS A 227 18.19 -1.80 -23.55
N ALA A 228 16.96 -1.65 -23.09
CA ALA A 228 16.44 -0.41 -22.56
C ALA A 228 16.36 -0.43 -21.03
N LEU A 229 16.96 0.57 -20.38
CA LEU A 229 16.85 0.89 -18.97
C LEU A 229 17.20 -0.30 -18.05
N GLN A 230 18.28 -1.02 -18.32
CA GLN A 230 18.69 -2.19 -17.51
C GLN A 230 20.21 -2.33 -17.34
N MET A 231 21.03 -1.73 -18.21
CA MET A 231 22.48 -1.88 -18.17
C MET A 231 23.07 -1.29 -16.89
N HIS A 232 22.46 -0.23 -16.35
CA HIS A 232 22.90 0.40 -15.10
C HIS A 232 22.96 -0.59 -13.91
N ARG A 233 22.14 -1.65 -13.92
CA ARG A 233 22.14 -2.68 -12.87
C ARG A 233 23.44 -3.50 -12.81
N LEU A 234 24.25 -3.46 -13.86
CA LEU A 234 25.51 -4.20 -13.97
C LEU A 234 26.73 -3.41 -13.48
N LEU A 235 26.54 -2.15 -13.08
CA LEU A 235 27.60 -1.23 -12.61
C LEU A 235 27.98 -1.45 -11.13
N LEU A 236 27.77 -2.67 -10.61
CA LEU A 236 28.22 -3.05 -9.27
C LEU A 236 29.73 -2.85 -9.14
N VAL A 237 30.13 -2.04 -8.16
CA VAL A 237 31.53 -1.78 -7.82
C VAL A 237 32.12 -3.06 -7.22
N ASP A 238 33.27 -3.52 -7.74
CA ASP A 238 34.01 -4.67 -7.23
C ASP A 238 34.22 -4.59 -5.70
N ASP A 239 34.04 -5.74 -5.02
CA ASP A 239 34.08 -5.97 -3.55
C ASP A 239 35.34 -5.50 -2.79
N ASN A 240 36.26 -4.80 -3.44
CA ASN A 240 37.53 -4.35 -2.83
C ASN A 240 37.40 -3.05 -2.02
N LEU A 241 36.30 -2.31 -2.15
CA LEU A 241 35.98 -1.19 -1.25
C LEU A 241 35.01 -1.71 -0.19
N SER A 242 35.55 -2.07 0.99
CA SER A 242 34.70 -2.44 2.13
C SER A 242 33.67 -1.34 2.40
N SER A 243 32.48 -1.70 2.89
CA SER A 243 31.47 -0.73 3.36
C SER A 243 32.06 0.28 4.34
N THR A 244 33.06 -0.14 5.12
CA THR A 244 33.87 0.69 6.01
C THR A 244 34.68 1.78 5.28
N SER A 245 35.26 1.46 4.12
CA SER A 245 36.03 2.41 3.29
C SER A 245 35.13 3.47 2.65
N ILE A 246 33.95 3.06 2.18
CA ILE A 246 32.93 3.99 1.65
C ILE A 246 32.44 4.91 2.78
N ALA A 247 32.15 4.37 3.96
CA ALA A 247 31.73 5.15 5.13
C ALA A 247 32.82 6.15 5.58
N GLN A 248 34.09 5.77 5.49
CA GLN A 248 35.22 6.67 5.79
C GLN A 248 35.35 7.80 4.76
N LEU A 249 35.21 7.50 3.46
CA LEU A 249 35.22 8.51 2.39
C LEU A 249 34.06 9.49 2.54
N GLN A 250 32.85 8.99 2.83
CA GLN A 250 31.68 9.81 3.11
C GLN A 250 31.92 10.72 4.33
N LYS A 251 32.48 10.18 5.43
CA LYS A 251 32.86 10.99 6.60
C LYS A 251 33.87 12.08 6.25
N MET A 252 34.92 11.77 5.48
CA MET A 252 35.94 12.76 5.10
C MET A 252 35.39 13.87 4.21
N ALA A 253 34.49 13.57 3.28
CA ALA A 253 33.83 14.56 2.43
C ALA A 253 32.90 15.50 3.21
N ASN A 254 32.30 15.02 4.30
CA ASN A 254 31.39 15.83 5.13
C ASN A 254 32.11 16.87 6.00
N PHE A 255 33.35 16.62 6.43
CA PHE A 255 34.10 17.54 7.29
C PHE A 255 34.74 18.72 6.54
N THR A 256 34.91 18.66 5.21
CA THR A 256 35.69 19.63 4.45
C THR A 256 34.91 20.82 3.86
N GLN A 257 33.57 20.88 3.92
CA GLN A 257 32.81 21.82 3.08
C GLN A 257 31.62 22.64 3.65
N PRO A 258 31.32 22.75 4.97
CA PRO A 258 30.12 23.50 5.39
C PRO A 258 30.26 25.04 5.40
N LYS A 259 31.18 25.67 4.63
CA LYS A 259 31.40 27.14 4.68
C LYS A 259 31.32 27.93 3.36
N GLN A 260 31.02 27.33 2.21
CA GLN A 260 31.11 28.07 0.92
C GLN A 260 29.83 28.24 0.09
N MET A 261 28.64 27.80 0.54
CA MET A 261 27.44 27.85 -0.31
C MET A 261 26.26 28.67 0.25
N ALA A 262 26.52 29.64 1.13
CA ALA A 262 25.49 30.64 1.49
C ALA A 262 25.53 31.89 0.58
N SER A 263 26.48 32.00 -0.35
CA SER A 263 26.63 33.20 -1.18
C SER A 263 27.36 32.95 -2.51
N SER A 264 26.72 32.33 -3.49
CA SER A 264 27.03 32.66 -4.90
C SER A 264 26.01 32.09 -5.87
N VAL A 265 25.33 33.01 -6.53
CA VAL A 265 24.86 32.85 -7.90
C VAL A 265 26.10 33.01 -8.80
N CYS A 266 26.54 31.94 -9.48
CA CYS A 266 27.25 31.88 -10.78
C CYS A 266 28.32 30.76 -10.90
N SER A 267 28.20 30.05 -12.03
CA SER A 267 29.14 29.25 -12.84
C SER A 267 30.23 28.38 -12.18
N PRO A 268 30.21 27.05 -12.40
CA PRO A 268 31.32 26.17 -12.05
C PRO A 268 32.29 26.08 -13.23
N ALA A 269 33.31 26.95 -13.23
CA ALA A 269 34.52 26.67 -13.97
C ALA A 269 35.73 27.01 -13.08
N SER A 270 36.57 25.99 -12.91
CA SER A 270 37.93 26.00 -12.37
C SER A 270 38.14 25.90 -10.86
N THR A 271 38.87 24.82 -10.53
CA THR A 271 39.84 24.67 -9.43
C THR A 271 39.33 24.20 -8.08
N LEU A 272 38.93 22.92 -8.02
CA LEU A 272 39.12 22.07 -6.84
C LEU A 272 39.70 20.74 -7.32
N ASN A 273 40.93 20.45 -6.90
CA ASN A 273 41.58 19.15 -7.10
C ASN A 273 40.80 18.09 -6.31
N TYR A 274 39.80 17.49 -6.94
CA TYR A 274 39.21 16.25 -6.48
C TYR A 274 40.31 15.17 -6.51
N LEU A 275 40.42 14.40 -5.42
CA LEU A 275 41.05 13.10 -5.48
C LEU A 275 40.42 12.36 -6.65
N GLN A 276 41.21 12.07 -7.68
CA GLN A 276 40.78 11.35 -8.86
C GLN A 276 39.99 10.12 -8.41
N THR A 277 38.72 10.05 -8.81
CA THR A 277 38.01 8.78 -8.90
C THR A 277 38.96 7.79 -9.56
N PRO A 278 39.24 6.61 -8.96
CA PRO A 278 40.13 5.64 -9.58
C PRO A 278 39.66 5.39 -11.02
N SER A 279 40.63 5.38 -11.95
CA SER A 279 40.45 5.16 -13.39
C SER A 279 39.26 4.23 -13.71
N PRO A 280 38.38 4.62 -14.67
CA PRO A 280 37.07 4.00 -14.88
C PRO A 280 37.23 2.65 -15.56
N ARG A 281 37.69 1.63 -14.83
CA ARG A 281 37.65 0.27 -15.35
C ARG A 281 36.20 -0.16 -15.46
N THR A 282 35.79 -0.58 -16.66
CA THR A 282 34.49 -1.20 -16.87
C THR A 282 34.21 -2.28 -15.80
N PRO A 283 33.10 -2.18 -15.04
CA PRO A 283 32.77 -3.13 -13.98
C PRO A 283 32.77 -4.59 -14.47
N LYS A 284 33.23 -5.53 -13.63
CA LYS A 284 33.43 -6.92 -14.06
C LYS A 284 32.18 -7.58 -14.64
N LEU A 285 31.02 -7.34 -14.03
CA LEU A 285 29.77 -7.95 -14.50
C LEU A 285 29.36 -7.39 -15.87
N LEU A 286 29.42 -6.08 -16.04
CA LEU A 286 29.21 -5.41 -17.32
C LEU A 286 30.20 -5.91 -18.39
N ALA A 287 31.49 -5.96 -18.07
CA ALA A 287 32.52 -6.46 -18.99
C ALA A 287 32.29 -7.92 -19.41
N ARG A 288 31.83 -8.77 -18.49
CA ARG A 288 31.46 -10.17 -18.79
C ARG A 288 30.28 -10.23 -19.75
N LEU A 289 29.23 -9.46 -19.52
CA LEU A 289 28.07 -9.40 -20.41
C LEU A 289 28.50 -8.92 -21.81
N LEU A 290 29.19 -7.79 -21.89
CA LEU A 290 29.62 -7.19 -23.15
C LEU A 290 30.55 -8.14 -23.94
N SER A 291 31.46 -8.84 -23.27
CA SER A 291 32.29 -9.88 -23.87
C SER A 291 31.46 -11.04 -24.43
N ALA A 292 30.48 -11.53 -23.65
CA ALA A 292 29.59 -12.60 -24.08
C ALA A 292 28.68 -12.18 -25.25
N ILE A 293 28.17 -10.95 -25.24
CA ILE A 293 27.42 -10.36 -26.36
C ILE A 293 28.30 -10.27 -27.60
N ARG A 294 29.53 -9.77 -27.47
CA ARG A 294 30.47 -9.67 -28.60
C ARG A 294 30.76 -11.04 -29.23
N ALA A 295 30.80 -12.11 -28.42
CA ALA A 295 30.96 -13.48 -28.91
C ALA A 295 29.76 -13.97 -29.76
N LEU A 296 28.57 -13.36 -29.61
CA LEU A 296 27.42 -13.62 -30.49
C LEU A 296 27.61 -13.04 -31.90
N LYS A 297 28.52 -12.06 -32.05
CA LYS A 297 28.74 -11.25 -33.26
C LYS A 297 27.46 -10.55 -33.75
N PRO A 298 26.83 -9.71 -32.90
CA PRO A 298 25.64 -8.98 -33.31
C PRO A 298 25.93 -8.01 -34.45
N ASN A 299 24.96 -7.82 -35.33
CA ASN A 299 24.98 -6.79 -36.37
C ASN A 299 24.83 -5.39 -35.76
N ILE A 300 23.99 -5.27 -34.73
CA ILE A 300 23.79 -4.03 -33.98
C ILE A 300 23.43 -4.33 -32.52
N MET A 301 23.89 -3.46 -31.62
CA MET A 301 23.47 -3.43 -30.22
C MET A 301 22.96 -2.03 -29.91
N LEU A 302 21.75 -1.95 -29.35
CA LEU A 302 21.03 -0.70 -29.08
C LEU A 302 20.81 -0.58 -27.58
N ILE A 303 21.22 0.56 -27.03
CA ILE A 303 21.11 0.87 -25.61
C ILE A 303 20.29 2.14 -25.45
N MET A 304 19.30 2.11 -24.56
CA MET A 304 18.55 3.29 -24.12
C MET A 304 18.64 3.38 -22.60
N GLU A 305 19.39 4.33 -22.07
CA GLU A 305 19.58 4.51 -20.61
C GLU A 305 19.16 5.93 -20.18
N GLN A 306 18.92 6.10 -18.88
CA GLN A 306 18.72 7.42 -18.29
C GLN A 306 20.04 8.19 -18.28
N ASP A 307 20.05 9.42 -18.82
CA ASP A 307 21.23 10.29 -18.81
C ASP A 307 21.34 11.05 -17.48
N ALA A 308 21.76 10.35 -16.44
CA ALA A 308 21.95 10.85 -15.08
C ALA A 308 23.15 10.15 -14.41
N ASP A 309 23.85 10.82 -13.50
CA ASP A 309 24.93 10.20 -12.72
C ASP A 309 24.50 9.85 -11.29
N HIS A 310 23.88 8.68 -11.14
CA HIS A 310 23.51 8.11 -9.84
C HIS A 310 24.55 7.07 -9.36
N ASN A 311 25.61 6.79 -10.12
CA ASN A 311 26.62 5.82 -9.74
C ASN A 311 27.70 6.40 -8.79
N THR A 312 27.76 7.72 -8.61
CA THR A 312 28.71 8.39 -7.70
C THR A 312 28.75 7.77 -6.29
N LEU A 313 29.95 7.72 -5.70
CA LEU A 313 30.16 7.15 -4.35
C LEU A 313 29.62 8.06 -3.23
N LEU A 314 29.64 9.37 -3.44
CA LEU A 314 29.23 10.35 -2.45
C LEU A 314 27.71 10.52 -2.44
N PHE A 315 27.12 10.38 -1.26
CA PHE A 315 25.67 10.54 -1.07
C PHE A 315 25.17 11.91 -1.53
N ARG A 316 25.93 12.98 -1.26
CA ARG A 316 25.54 14.36 -1.61
C ARG A 316 25.40 14.54 -3.12
N ASP A 317 26.29 13.94 -3.90
CA ASP A 317 26.26 14.05 -5.36
C ASP A 317 25.05 13.31 -5.92
N ARG A 318 24.81 12.07 -5.45
CA ARG A 318 23.59 11.33 -5.79
C ARG A 318 22.32 12.07 -5.40
N PHE A 319 22.28 12.68 -4.22
CA PHE A 319 21.14 13.46 -3.75
C PHE A 319 20.84 14.66 -4.68
N ASN A 320 21.88 15.40 -5.07
CA ASN A 320 21.73 16.53 -5.99
C ASN A 320 21.25 16.07 -7.37
N GLU A 321 21.80 14.98 -7.90
CA GLU A 321 21.38 14.44 -9.19
C GLU A 321 19.92 13.97 -9.14
N VAL A 322 19.52 13.24 -8.08
CA VAL A 322 18.12 12.83 -7.87
C VAL A 322 17.18 14.03 -7.85
N LEU A 323 17.52 15.08 -7.09
CA LEU A 323 16.67 16.26 -7.00
C LEU A 323 16.50 16.93 -8.37
N ASN A 324 17.56 17.06 -9.15
CA ASN A 324 17.52 17.71 -10.46
C ASN A 324 16.81 16.85 -11.52
N TYR A 325 17.20 15.58 -11.65
CA TYR A 325 16.69 14.67 -12.66
C TYR A 325 15.21 14.38 -12.45
N TYR A 326 14.83 13.97 -11.24
CA TYR A 326 13.44 13.64 -10.96
C TYR A 326 12.55 14.88 -10.86
N ALA A 327 13.05 16.08 -10.54
CA ALA A 327 12.24 17.30 -10.64
C ALA A 327 11.74 17.51 -12.09
N ALA A 328 12.63 17.37 -13.07
CA ALA A 328 12.27 17.47 -14.48
C ALA A 328 11.25 16.38 -14.90
N LEU A 329 11.41 15.16 -14.40
CA LEU A 329 10.49 14.06 -14.70
C LEU A 329 9.10 14.26 -14.07
N PHE A 330 9.04 14.70 -12.81
CA PHE A 330 7.79 15.03 -12.12
C PHE A 330 7.07 16.20 -12.80
N ASP A 331 7.80 17.22 -13.25
CA ASP A 331 7.25 18.33 -14.04
C ASP A 331 6.69 17.83 -15.39
N CYS A 332 7.42 16.94 -16.06
CA CYS A 332 6.97 16.31 -17.31
C CYS A 332 5.65 15.55 -17.12
N PHE A 333 5.57 14.66 -16.13
CA PHE A 333 4.37 13.87 -15.87
C PHE A 333 3.20 14.74 -15.37
N HIS A 334 3.51 15.79 -14.61
CA HIS A 334 2.50 16.76 -14.20
C HIS A 334 1.91 17.50 -15.41
N ALA A 335 2.74 17.94 -16.35
CA ALA A 335 2.27 18.60 -17.58
C ALA A 335 1.40 17.66 -18.45
N VAL A 336 1.78 16.39 -18.59
CA VAL A 336 0.99 15.39 -19.34
C VAL A 336 -0.36 15.12 -18.66
N ALA A 337 -0.39 14.96 -17.34
CA ALA A 337 -1.64 14.74 -16.61
C ALA A 337 -2.52 15.99 -16.55
N ALA A 338 -1.94 17.19 -16.48
CA ALA A 338 -2.69 18.44 -16.52
C ALA A 338 -3.40 18.64 -17.87
N ALA A 339 -2.80 18.15 -18.97
CA ALA A 339 -3.43 18.15 -20.29
C ALA A 339 -4.59 17.16 -20.41
N ASN A 340 -4.62 16.10 -19.59
CA ASN A 340 -5.69 15.09 -19.59
C ASN A 340 -6.03 14.64 -18.15
N PRO A 341 -7.01 15.29 -17.49
CA PRO A 341 -7.36 15.01 -16.10
C PRO A 341 -7.78 13.55 -15.82
N GLY A 342 -8.20 12.79 -16.83
CA GLY A 342 -8.48 11.35 -16.70
C GLY A 342 -7.24 10.51 -16.39
N ARG A 343 -6.03 11.07 -16.52
CA ARG A 343 -4.76 10.38 -16.26
C ARG A 343 -4.16 10.67 -14.87
N THR A 344 -4.85 11.39 -14.00
CA THR A 344 -4.33 11.68 -12.65
C THR A 344 -4.05 10.41 -11.86
N ASP A 345 -4.93 9.40 -11.93
CA ASP A 345 -4.72 8.12 -11.26
C ASP A 345 -3.55 7.33 -11.86
N GLU A 346 -3.34 7.44 -13.17
CA GLU A 346 -2.20 6.83 -13.86
C GLU A 346 -0.88 7.42 -13.34
N ARG A 347 -0.82 8.75 -13.22
CA ARG A 347 0.33 9.49 -12.67
C ARG A 347 0.61 9.10 -11.23
N LEU A 348 -0.41 9.11 -10.37
CA LEU A 348 -0.27 8.75 -8.96
C LEU A 348 0.25 7.31 -8.78
N ARG A 349 -0.20 6.38 -9.64
CA ARG A 349 0.31 5.00 -9.65
C ARG A 349 1.80 4.94 -10.01
N VAL A 350 2.23 5.70 -11.02
CA VAL A 350 3.64 5.75 -11.46
C VAL A 350 4.55 6.37 -10.40
N ASP A 351 4.15 7.51 -9.83
CA ASP A 351 4.90 8.18 -8.76
C ASP A 351 5.13 7.22 -7.58
N ARG A 352 4.11 6.41 -7.25
CA ARG A 352 4.14 5.52 -6.09
C ARG A 352 4.89 4.22 -6.32
N MET A 353 4.74 3.59 -7.49
CA MET A 353 5.18 2.21 -7.71
C MET A 353 6.46 2.10 -8.53
N ILE A 354 6.82 3.16 -9.26
CA ILE A 354 8.02 3.19 -10.10
C ILE A 354 9.01 4.22 -9.53
N LEU A 355 8.65 5.50 -9.56
CA LEU A 355 9.59 6.58 -9.22
C LEU A 355 10.03 6.54 -7.76
N ARG A 356 9.11 6.26 -6.83
CA ARG A 356 9.43 6.10 -5.40
C ARG A 356 10.49 5.02 -5.18
N GLU A 357 10.33 3.85 -5.78
CA GLU A 357 11.24 2.73 -5.56
C GLU A 357 12.63 2.99 -6.15
N GLU A 358 12.69 3.61 -7.33
CA GLU A 358 13.96 4.03 -7.93
C GLU A 358 14.69 5.05 -7.04
N ILE A 359 14.00 6.13 -6.65
CA ILE A 359 14.57 7.19 -5.79
C ILE A 359 15.02 6.61 -4.44
N LYS A 360 14.20 5.74 -3.85
CA LYS A 360 14.51 5.08 -2.58
C LYS A 360 15.75 4.20 -2.71
N ASN A 361 15.91 3.44 -3.80
CA ASN A 361 17.12 2.65 -4.02
C ASN A 361 18.38 3.52 -4.12
N ILE A 362 18.31 4.64 -4.85
CA ILE A 362 19.44 5.56 -5.03
C ILE A 362 19.87 6.22 -3.71
N LEU A 363 18.87 6.67 -2.93
CA LEU A 363 19.09 7.47 -1.72
C LEU A 363 19.27 6.63 -0.45
N VAL A 364 18.74 5.41 -0.36
CA VAL A 364 18.79 4.59 0.87
C VAL A 364 19.85 3.50 0.78
N CYS A 365 19.91 2.77 -0.33
CA CYS A 365 20.74 1.58 -0.43
C CYS A 365 22.22 1.93 -0.67
N GLU A 366 23.10 0.99 -0.31
CA GLU A 366 24.55 1.05 -0.56
C GLU A 366 25.06 -0.33 -0.99
N GLY A 367 26.27 -0.39 -1.55
CA GLY A 367 26.91 -1.66 -1.93
C GLY A 367 26.03 -2.50 -2.86
N VAL A 368 25.97 -3.81 -2.63
CA VAL A 368 25.23 -4.76 -3.48
C VAL A 368 23.71 -4.54 -3.52
N HIS A 369 23.16 -3.85 -2.51
CA HIS A 369 21.72 -3.57 -2.44
C HIS A 369 21.30 -2.37 -3.30
N ARG A 370 22.25 -1.47 -3.62
CA ARG A 370 22.02 -0.36 -4.56
C ARG A 370 22.23 -0.85 -5.99
N HIS A 371 21.15 -0.90 -6.76
CA HIS A 371 21.14 -1.39 -8.14
C HIS A 371 20.74 -0.30 -9.15
N GLU A 372 20.10 0.78 -8.71
CA GLU A 372 19.89 1.98 -9.52
C GLU A 372 21.19 2.81 -9.56
N ARG A 373 21.93 2.68 -10.66
CA ARG A 373 23.30 3.18 -10.85
C ARG A 373 23.48 3.83 -12.22
N HIS A 374 22.59 4.75 -12.58
CA HIS A 374 22.68 5.41 -13.87
C HIS A 374 24.01 6.16 -14.04
N GLU A 375 24.48 6.22 -15.27
CA GLU A 375 25.66 6.97 -15.70
C GLU A 375 25.33 7.77 -16.96
N ARG A 376 26.10 8.84 -17.20
CA ARG A 376 25.92 9.70 -18.37
C ARG A 376 26.32 8.99 -19.66
N LEU A 377 25.81 9.50 -20.79
CA LEU A 377 26.04 8.92 -22.12
C LEU A 377 27.53 8.79 -22.48
N ASP A 378 28.38 9.73 -22.07
CA ASP A 378 29.82 9.71 -22.31
C ASP A 378 30.53 8.56 -21.57
N GLN A 379 30.08 8.24 -20.36
CA GLN A 379 30.56 7.08 -19.59
C GLN A 379 30.13 5.75 -20.25
N TRP A 380 28.87 5.67 -20.70
CA TRP A 380 28.40 4.50 -21.46
C TRP A 380 29.18 4.31 -22.77
N ALA A 381 29.48 5.39 -23.50
CA ALA A 381 30.29 5.34 -24.70
C ALA A 381 31.68 4.76 -24.41
N MET A 382 32.33 5.21 -23.32
CA MET A 382 33.62 4.68 -22.86
C MET A 382 33.56 3.18 -22.58
N HIS A 383 32.57 2.70 -21.81
CA HIS A 383 32.41 1.27 -21.50
C HIS A 383 32.22 0.40 -22.75
N MET A 384 31.49 0.91 -23.74
CA MET A 384 31.25 0.24 -25.00
C MET A 384 32.54 0.15 -25.84
N GLU A 385 33.29 1.25 -25.94
CA GLU A 385 34.56 1.30 -26.67
C GLU A 385 35.62 0.39 -26.04
N GLU A 386 35.79 0.41 -24.71
CA GLU A 386 36.69 -0.49 -23.99
C GLU A 386 36.35 -1.97 -24.21
N SER A 387 35.06 -2.27 -24.42
CA SER A 387 34.57 -3.62 -24.68
C SER A 387 34.62 -4.01 -26.17
N GLY A 388 35.13 -3.13 -27.04
CA GLY A 388 35.32 -3.37 -28.47
C GLY A 388 34.07 -3.19 -29.33
N PHE A 389 33.08 -2.43 -28.85
CA PHE A 389 31.99 -1.92 -29.68
C PHE A 389 32.39 -0.58 -30.29
N HIS A 390 31.87 -0.30 -31.48
CA HIS A 390 32.08 0.98 -32.15
C HIS A 390 30.74 1.72 -32.22
N ASN A 391 30.75 3.02 -31.92
CA ASN A 391 29.54 3.82 -32.03
C ASN A 391 29.08 3.92 -33.50
N VAL A 392 27.81 3.64 -33.73
CA VAL A 392 27.16 3.81 -35.04
C VAL A 392 26.22 5.01 -34.94
N GLN A 393 26.41 6.02 -35.79
CA GLN A 393 25.53 7.18 -35.82
C GLN A 393 24.14 6.78 -36.31
N LEU A 394 23.11 7.23 -35.59
CA LEU A 394 21.73 7.10 -36.03
C LEU A 394 21.51 7.87 -37.33
N SER A 395 20.80 7.27 -38.28
CA SER A 395 20.50 7.92 -39.55
C SER A 395 19.56 9.11 -39.36
N PHE A 396 19.55 10.01 -40.36
CA PHE A 396 18.57 11.09 -40.41
C PHE A 396 17.13 10.55 -40.43
N SER A 397 16.89 9.41 -41.08
CA SER A 397 15.57 8.77 -41.14
C SER A 397 15.11 8.30 -39.76
N ALA A 398 15.99 7.64 -38.99
CA ALA A 398 15.70 7.22 -37.62
C ALA A 398 15.31 8.41 -36.73
N ILE A 399 16.09 9.49 -36.79
CA ILE A 399 15.85 10.72 -36.02
C ILE A 399 14.54 11.39 -36.46
N ARG A 400 14.27 11.46 -37.77
CA ARG A 400 13.05 12.07 -38.31
C ARG A 400 11.81 11.29 -37.90
N GLU A 401 11.82 9.96 -37.99
CA GLU A 401 10.68 9.14 -37.57
C GLU A 401 10.42 9.26 -36.07
N ALA A 402 11.47 9.31 -35.25
CA ALA A 402 11.37 9.60 -33.82
C ALA A 402 10.68 10.95 -33.56
N TYR A 403 11.07 11.99 -34.29
CA TYR A 403 10.47 13.32 -34.18
C TYR A 403 9.00 13.36 -34.63
N VAL A 404 8.68 12.69 -35.75
CA VAL A 404 7.30 12.56 -36.24
C VAL A 404 6.43 11.81 -35.24
N TRP A 405 6.98 10.74 -34.64
CA TRP A 405 6.29 9.99 -33.60
C TRP A 405 6.02 10.86 -32.37
N GLN A 406 7.01 11.61 -31.91
CA GLN A 406 6.88 12.53 -30.79
C GLN A 406 5.77 13.57 -31.05
N LEU A 407 5.71 14.13 -32.26
CA LEU A 407 4.63 15.06 -32.66
C LEU A 407 3.25 14.39 -32.68
N LYS A 408 3.16 13.12 -33.14
CA LYS A 408 1.90 12.35 -33.09
C LYS A 408 1.44 12.11 -31.67
N VAL A 409 2.33 11.65 -30.79
CA VAL A 409 2.02 11.43 -29.36
C VAL A 409 1.57 12.74 -28.69
N GLN A 410 2.25 13.86 -28.97
CA GLN A 410 1.83 15.18 -28.50
C GLN A 410 0.45 15.56 -29.05
N ALA A 411 0.20 15.38 -30.35
CA ALA A 411 -1.07 15.70 -30.98
C ALA A 411 -2.22 14.81 -30.49
N ASP A 412 -1.99 13.53 -30.23
CA ASP A 412 -2.98 12.59 -29.70
C ASP A 412 -3.30 12.90 -28.23
N ASN A 413 -2.29 13.23 -27.43
CA ASN A 413 -2.48 13.74 -26.06
C ASN A 413 -3.28 15.06 -26.03
N LEU A 414 -3.21 15.89 -27.08
CA LEU A 414 -4.01 17.11 -27.27
C LEU A 414 -5.40 16.85 -27.87
N ARG A 415 -5.57 15.84 -28.75
CA ARG A 415 -6.84 15.49 -29.41
C ARG A 415 -7.80 14.72 -28.51
N LEU A 416 -7.29 13.98 -27.53
CA LEU A 416 -8.08 13.36 -26.45
C LEU A 416 -8.85 14.38 -25.58
N CYS A 417 -8.61 15.69 -25.75
CA CYS A 417 -9.42 16.75 -25.16
C CYS A 417 -10.76 17.02 -25.88
N CYS A 418 -11.00 16.47 -27.08
CA CYS A 418 -12.12 16.89 -27.93
C CYS A 418 -13.01 15.78 -28.52
N THR A 419 -12.74 14.48 -28.33
CA THR A 419 -13.65 13.43 -28.84
C THR A 419 -13.64 12.18 -27.99
N ASP A 420 -14.84 11.78 -27.57
CA ASP A 420 -15.18 10.47 -27.05
C ASP A 420 -14.99 9.40 -28.15
N ARG A 421 -14.44 8.24 -27.76
CA ARG A 421 -14.18 6.98 -28.51
C ARG A 421 -13.04 6.89 -29.53
N GLY A 422 -12.15 5.94 -29.24
CA GLY A 422 -11.89 4.80 -30.12
C GLY A 422 -10.48 4.67 -30.69
N MET A 423 -9.62 3.90 -30.02
CA MET A 423 -8.84 2.77 -30.59
C MET A 423 -7.85 2.25 -29.53
N PHE A 424 -7.91 0.92 -29.29
CA PHE A 424 -7.18 0.13 -28.29
C PHE A 424 -7.56 0.36 -26.82
N GLN A 425 -8.70 -0.18 -26.41
CA GLN A 425 -9.06 -0.39 -25.01
C GLN A 425 -9.54 -1.84 -24.77
N ASP A 426 -9.01 -2.42 -23.69
CA ASP A 426 -9.71 -3.31 -22.75
C ASP A 426 -9.97 -4.80 -23.08
N ASP A 427 -8.98 -5.54 -23.59
CA ASP A 427 -9.06 -7.02 -23.61
C ASP A 427 -8.07 -7.75 -22.66
N MET A 428 -7.18 -7.04 -21.95
CA MET A 428 -6.15 -7.66 -21.09
C MET A 428 -6.55 -7.80 -19.60
N LEU A 429 -7.62 -7.14 -19.15
CA LEU A 429 -7.98 -7.09 -17.72
C LEU A 429 -9.24 -7.88 -17.32
N SER A 430 -9.95 -8.53 -18.26
CA SER A 430 -11.27 -9.13 -17.97
C SER A 430 -11.36 -10.67 -18.00
N SER A 431 -10.31 -11.41 -18.30
CA SER A 431 -10.38 -12.89 -18.36
C SER A 431 -9.88 -13.59 -17.08
N ALA A 432 -10.45 -13.24 -15.94
CA ALA A 432 -10.41 -14.09 -14.75
C ALA A 432 -11.60 -15.05 -14.75
N THR A 433 -11.60 -16.04 -15.64
CA THR A 433 -12.54 -17.18 -15.57
C THR A 433 -11.78 -18.42 -15.16
N SER A 434 -12.12 -18.89 -13.95
CA SER A 434 -11.72 -20.14 -13.34
C SER A 434 -11.92 -21.36 -14.25
N SER A 435 -10.90 -22.22 -14.35
CA SER A 435 -11.07 -23.63 -14.72
C SER A 435 -10.02 -24.50 -13.99
N PRO A 436 -10.36 -25.77 -13.68
CA PRO A 436 -9.71 -26.51 -12.61
C PRO A 436 -8.40 -27.16 -13.07
N ALA A 437 -7.31 -26.94 -12.34
CA ALA A 437 -6.05 -27.60 -12.58
C ALA A 437 -6.13 -29.08 -12.16
N SER A 438 -5.97 -29.97 -13.13
CA SER A 438 -5.69 -31.39 -12.93
C SER A 438 -4.27 -31.60 -12.40
N SER A 439 -4.15 -32.50 -11.43
CA SER A 439 -2.93 -33.06 -10.85
C SER A 439 -1.87 -33.47 -11.88
N VAL A 440 -0.58 -33.28 -11.56
CA VAL A 440 0.49 -34.33 -11.64
C VAL A 440 1.88 -33.79 -11.24
N TYR A 441 2.50 -34.54 -10.31
CA TYR A 441 3.92 -34.78 -10.02
C TYR A 441 4.86 -33.71 -9.42
N SER A 442 5.30 -34.04 -8.19
CA SER A 442 6.44 -33.47 -7.47
C SER A 442 7.77 -34.06 -7.95
N PRO A 443 8.87 -33.28 -7.99
CA PRO A 443 10.22 -33.82 -7.97
C PRO A 443 10.82 -33.78 -6.55
N SER A 444 11.44 -34.89 -6.16
CA SER A 444 12.19 -35.08 -4.92
C SER A 444 13.46 -34.21 -4.86
N PRO A 445 13.92 -33.73 -3.69
CA PRO A 445 15.21 -33.05 -3.56
C PRO A 445 16.34 -34.07 -3.31
N SER A 446 17.47 -33.89 -4.00
CA SER A 446 18.76 -34.50 -3.68
C SER A 446 19.67 -33.48 -2.95
N PRO A 447 20.63 -33.95 -2.13
CA PRO A 447 21.22 -33.14 -1.07
C PRO A 447 22.54 -32.49 -1.46
N SER A 448 22.79 -31.27 -0.99
CA SER A 448 24.15 -30.70 -0.95
C SER A 448 24.38 -29.87 0.32
N ASN A 449 25.12 -30.49 1.24
CA ASN A 449 25.97 -29.99 2.33
C ASN A 449 25.90 -28.51 2.76
N GLY A 450 25.46 -28.31 4.02
CA GLY A 450 26.39 -27.94 5.10
C GLY A 450 26.31 -26.53 5.69
N SER A 451 25.35 -26.28 6.58
CA SER A 451 25.53 -25.39 7.75
C SER A 451 24.65 -25.89 8.90
N TRP A 452 25.29 -26.26 10.01
CA TRP A 452 24.62 -26.75 11.22
C TRP A 452 23.99 -25.58 12.00
N VAL A 453 22.81 -25.16 11.57
CA VAL A 453 21.84 -24.49 12.45
C VAL A 453 20.73 -25.53 12.65
N GLN A 454 20.52 -25.97 13.89
CA GLN A 454 19.39 -26.84 14.23
C GLN A 454 18.10 -26.17 13.74
N GLU A 455 17.48 -26.72 12.70
CA GLU A 455 16.14 -26.33 12.28
C GLU A 455 15.19 -26.61 13.45
N LEU A 456 14.82 -25.55 14.18
CA LEU A 456 13.79 -25.61 15.20
C LEU A 456 12.50 -26.13 14.57
N SER A 457 11.78 -27.02 15.27
CA SER A 457 10.47 -27.44 14.79
C SER A 457 9.53 -26.23 14.67
N HIS A 458 8.55 -26.29 13.77
CA HIS A 458 7.58 -25.20 13.59
C HIS A 458 6.88 -24.80 14.89
N ASP A 459 6.62 -25.77 15.78
CA ASP A 459 6.04 -25.52 17.10
C ASP A 459 6.99 -24.73 18.01
N GLN A 460 8.29 -25.03 17.98
CA GLN A 460 9.30 -24.29 18.74
C GLN A 460 9.49 -22.86 18.21
N GLN A 461 9.48 -22.67 16.88
CA GLN A 461 9.53 -21.34 16.27
C GLN A 461 8.29 -20.50 16.65
N SER A 462 7.12 -21.13 16.68
CA SER A 462 5.86 -20.50 17.05
C SER A 462 5.86 -20.03 18.50
N VAL A 463 6.26 -20.90 19.44
CA VAL A 463 6.37 -20.54 20.87
C VAL A 463 7.39 -19.40 21.07
N ARG A 464 8.53 -19.45 20.36
CA ARG A 464 9.55 -18.41 20.41
C ARG A 464 9.02 -17.06 19.90
N LEU A 465 8.30 -17.06 18.77
CA LEU A 465 7.69 -15.84 18.22
C LEU A 465 6.70 -15.19 19.18
N ILE A 466 5.83 -15.98 19.80
CA ILE A 466 4.88 -15.48 20.81
C ILE A 466 5.63 -14.85 21.98
N GLY A 467 6.66 -15.52 22.50
CA GLY A 467 7.49 -14.98 23.59
C GLY A 467 8.17 -13.66 23.22
N LEU A 468 8.74 -13.57 22.01
CA LEU A 468 9.38 -12.36 21.50
C LEU A 468 8.38 -11.20 21.34
N LEU A 469 7.16 -11.47 20.89
CA LEU A 469 6.10 -10.46 20.76
C LEU A 469 5.72 -9.86 22.11
N TYR A 470 5.48 -10.69 23.12
CA TYR A 470 5.19 -10.20 24.49
C TYR A 470 6.36 -9.45 25.09
N GLN A 471 7.59 -9.94 24.91
CA GLN A 471 8.79 -9.25 25.38
C GLN A 471 8.92 -7.89 24.71
N CYS A 472 8.77 -7.81 23.38
CA CYS A 472 8.84 -6.56 22.65
C CYS A 472 7.78 -5.56 23.13
N ALA A 473 6.53 -6.00 23.32
CA ALA A 473 5.47 -5.13 23.83
C ALA A 473 5.78 -4.58 25.24
N ALA A 474 6.34 -5.41 26.13
CA ALA A 474 6.75 -4.98 27.46
C ALA A 474 7.88 -3.93 27.40
N GLU A 475 8.89 -4.15 26.56
CA GLU A 475 10.02 -3.21 26.39
C GLU A 475 9.57 -1.88 25.75
N VAL A 476 8.64 -1.94 24.78
CA VAL A 476 7.98 -0.74 24.22
C VAL A 476 7.22 0.02 25.31
N SER A 477 6.45 -0.69 26.14
CA SER A 477 5.72 -0.09 27.26
C SER A 477 6.64 0.52 28.32
N ALA A 478 7.82 -0.06 28.52
CA ALA A 478 8.83 0.44 29.45
C ALA A 478 9.66 1.60 28.87
N GLY A 479 9.47 1.95 27.59
CA GLY A 479 10.26 2.99 26.92
C GLY A 479 11.70 2.56 26.60
N SER A 480 12.02 1.27 26.70
CA SER A 480 13.38 0.74 26.51
C SER A 480 13.66 0.45 25.03
N PHE A 481 14.05 1.49 24.29
CA PHE A 481 14.24 1.41 22.84
C PHE A 481 15.20 0.29 22.40
N ASP A 482 16.39 0.23 22.96
CA ASP A 482 17.43 -0.72 22.51
C ASP A 482 16.97 -2.18 22.65
N ARG A 483 16.25 -2.48 23.74
CA ARG A 483 15.69 -3.81 23.98
C ARG A 483 14.52 -4.12 23.07
N ALA A 484 13.62 -3.17 22.86
CA ALA A 484 12.53 -3.31 21.91
C ALA A 484 13.07 -3.53 20.49
N ASN A 485 14.08 -2.75 20.07
CA ASN A 485 14.74 -2.89 18.78
C ASN A 485 15.39 -4.27 18.61
N LEU A 486 16.08 -4.79 19.64
CA LEU A 486 16.63 -6.15 19.60
C LEU A 486 15.54 -7.23 19.48
N CYS A 487 14.39 -7.03 20.13
CA CYS A 487 13.26 -7.93 19.98
C CYS A 487 12.70 -7.90 18.56
N LEU A 488 12.54 -6.70 17.97
CA LEU A 488 12.09 -6.53 16.58
C LEU A 488 13.04 -7.23 15.61
N GLU A 489 14.36 -7.10 15.79
CA GLU A 489 15.36 -7.79 14.97
C GLU A 489 15.21 -9.32 15.02
N HIS A 490 14.98 -9.90 16.19
CA HIS A 490 14.75 -11.35 16.29
C HIS A 490 13.40 -11.77 15.68
N ILE A 491 12.37 -10.91 15.74
CA ILE A 491 11.08 -11.22 15.14
C ILE A 491 11.19 -11.21 13.61
N THR A 492 11.86 -10.23 13.01
CA THR A 492 11.98 -10.10 11.55
C THR A 492 12.78 -11.23 10.90
N GLN A 493 13.65 -11.90 11.66
CA GLN A 493 14.33 -13.13 11.22
C GLN A 493 13.41 -14.35 11.15
N LEU A 494 12.28 -14.33 11.86
CA LEU A 494 11.36 -15.47 12.02
C LEU A 494 9.99 -15.24 11.38
N ALA A 495 9.65 -14.00 11.07
CA ALA A 495 8.33 -13.56 10.60
C ALA A 495 8.42 -12.95 9.19
N SER A 496 7.45 -13.27 8.34
CA SER A 496 7.32 -12.70 7.00
C SER A 496 5.86 -12.67 6.59
N LEU A 497 5.46 -11.66 5.80
CA LEU A 497 4.12 -11.52 5.26
C LEU A 497 3.74 -12.58 4.22
N ASP A 498 4.72 -13.26 3.63
CA ASP A 498 4.53 -14.36 2.67
C ASP A 498 4.75 -15.74 3.31
N ALA A 499 4.97 -15.77 4.63
CA ALA A 499 5.22 -17.02 5.34
C ALA A 499 4.03 -18.00 5.20
N PRO A 500 4.29 -19.30 5.03
CA PRO A 500 3.24 -20.30 4.88
C PRO A 500 2.33 -20.41 6.11
N HIS A 501 2.86 -20.08 7.30
CA HIS A 501 2.15 -20.18 8.57
C HIS A 501 1.53 -18.84 9.02
N ALA A 502 0.27 -18.91 9.46
CA ALA A 502 -0.51 -17.78 9.95
C ALA A 502 0.19 -16.96 11.05
N LEU A 503 0.80 -17.63 12.04
CA LEU A 503 1.45 -16.96 13.16
C LEU A 503 2.68 -16.14 12.73
N GLN A 504 3.43 -16.59 11.72
CA GLN A 504 4.57 -15.83 11.19
C GLN A 504 4.10 -14.57 10.46
N ARG A 505 3.01 -14.67 9.68
CA ARG A 505 2.40 -13.51 9.03
C ARG A 505 1.83 -12.52 10.06
N LEU A 506 1.14 -13.03 11.08
CA LEU A 506 0.63 -12.24 12.20
C LEU A 506 1.76 -11.52 12.94
N ALA A 507 2.85 -12.23 13.26
CA ALA A 507 3.99 -11.67 13.95
C ALA A 507 4.65 -10.53 13.17
N ALA A 508 4.73 -10.62 11.84
CA ALA A 508 5.23 -9.54 10.99
C ALA A 508 4.36 -8.27 11.12
N VAL A 509 3.03 -8.43 11.10
CA VAL A 509 2.09 -7.32 11.25
C VAL A 509 2.16 -6.69 12.66
N PHE A 510 2.30 -7.50 13.71
CA PHE A 510 2.47 -6.99 15.07
C PHE A 510 3.83 -6.32 15.28
N ALA A 511 4.90 -6.82 14.67
CA ALA A 511 6.22 -6.19 14.70
C ALA A 511 6.16 -4.79 14.07
N ASP A 512 5.51 -4.66 12.91
CA ASP A 512 5.25 -3.37 12.27
C ASP A 512 4.46 -2.42 13.16
N ALA A 513 3.38 -2.90 13.79
CA ALA A 513 2.58 -2.06 14.68
C ALA A 513 3.36 -1.60 15.94
N LEU A 514 4.20 -2.47 16.52
CA LEU A 514 5.09 -2.11 17.64
C LEU A 514 6.18 -1.12 17.21
N ALA A 515 6.78 -1.31 16.03
CA ALA A 515 7.75 -0.37 15.46
C ALA A 515 7.13 1.01 15.22
N ARG A 516 5.92 1.07 14.67
CA ARG A 516 5.16 2.33 14.50
C ARG A 516 4.83 2.99 15.83
N LYS A 517 4.50 2.20 16.86
CA LYS A 517 4.26 2.74 18.22
C LYS A 517 5.49 3.47 18.76
N LEU A 518 6.68 2.90 18.58
CA LEU A 518 7.94 3.56 18.95
C LEU A 518 8.15 4.84 18.13
N LEU A 519 7.94 4.78 16.81
CA LEU A 519 8.11 5.93 15.93
C LEU A 519 7.18 7.10 16.23
N ASN A 520 5.94 6.85 16.68
CA ASN A 520 4.93 7.89 16.96
C ASN A 520 5.32 8.86 18.10
N LEU A 521 6.39 8.56 18.82
CA LEU A 521 7.01 9.49 19.75
C LEU A 521 7.78 10.60 18.98
N ILE A 522 8.46 10.25 17.89
CA ILE A 522 9.25 11.16 17.06
C ILE A 522 8.43 11.58 15.82
N LEU A 523 7.60 12.60 16.02
CA LEU A 523 6.51 12.97 15.08
C LEU A 523 6.96 13.31 13.66
N GLY A 524 8.11 13.94 13.46
CA GLY A 524 8.60 14.29 12.12
C GLY A 524 9.02 13.04 11.35
N LEU A 525 9.76 12.15 12.00
CA LEU A 525 10.15 10.86 11.43
C LEU A 525 8.94 9.95 11.18
N SER A 526 8.02 9.82 12.15
CA SER A 526 6.77 9.08 11.97
C SER A 526 5.97 9.64 10.79
N ARG A 527 5.82 10.97 10.67
CA ARG A 527 5.14 11.56 9.51
C ARG A 527 5.90 11.33 8.21
N ALA A 528 7.22 11.38 8.17
CA ALA A 528 8.00 11.13 6.96
C ALA A 528 7.72 9.73 6.39
N LEU A 529 7.73 8.70 7.26
CA LEU A 529 7.57 7.29 6.87
C LEU A 529 6.10 6.87 6.69
N LEU A 530 5.21 7.34 7.57
CA LEU A 530 3.85 6.81 7.67
C LEU A 530 2.82 7.61 6.86
N SER A 531 3.15 8.83 6.41
CA SER A 531 2.21 9.69 5.65
C SER A 531 1.89 9.18 4.24
N SER A 532 2.73 8.32 3.68
CA SER A 532 2.53 7.72 2.35
C SER A 532 1.63 6.47 2.40
N ALA A 533 1.55 5.82 3.56
CA ALA A 533 0.83 4.55 3.72
C ALA A 533 -0.70 4.72 3.77
N ASN A 534 -1.19 5.80 4.40
CA ASN A 534 -2.61 5.89 4.77
C ASN A 534 -3.57 6.24 3.61
N SER A 535 -3.10 6.85 2.51
CA SER A 535 -4.00 7.32 1.44
C SER A 535 -4.03 6.43 0.20
N ALA A 536 -2.96 5.70 -0.08
CA ALA A 536 -2.79 5.18 -1.43
C ALA A 536 -3.22 3.70 -1.61
N ASP A 537 -3.52 3.00 -0.51
CA ASP A 537 -4.19 1.67 -0.54
C ASP A 537 -5.69 1.74 -0.29
N ALA A 538 -6.25 2.95 -0.15
CA ALA A 538 -7.69 3.16 0.04
C ALA A 538 -8.54 2.48 -1.05
N HIS A 539 -8.04 2.42 -2.28
CA HIS A 539 -8.71 1.76 -3.41
C HIS A 539 -8.73 0.23 -3.30
N LEU A 540 -7.85 -0.39 -2.52
CA LEU A 540 -7.81 -1.84 -2.28
C LEU A 540 -8.75 -2.27 -1.16
N VAL A 541 -9.10 -1.36 -0.24
CA VAL A 541 -9.96 -1.64 0.92
C VAL A 541 -11.31 -2.24 0.51
N PRO A 542 -12.07 -1.71 -0.47
CA PRO A 542 -13.33 -2.31 -0.88
C PRO A 542 -13.18 -3.76 -1.39
N VAL A 543 -12.12 -4.03 -2.14
CA VAL A 543 -11.84 -5.36 -2.68
C VAL A 543 -11.45 -6.33 -1.56
N ALA A 544 -10.62 -5.89 -0.61
CA ALA A 544 -10.28 -6.68 0.56
C ALA A 544 -11.53 -7.00 1.42
N ARG A 545 -12.46 -6.05 1.57
CA ARG A 545 -13.72 -6.26 2.30
C ARG A 545 -14.61 -7.28 1.62
N ARG A 546 -14.71 -7.22 0.28
CA ARG A 546 -15.39 -8.23 -0.51
C ARG A 546 -14.78 -9.61 -0.29
N HIS A 547 -13.45 -9.74 -0.39
CA HIS A 547 -12.75 -11.01 -0.14
C HIS A 547 -13.01 -11.54 1.27
N MET A 548 -12.92 -10.69 2.29
CA MET A 548 -13.25 -11.08 3.67
C MET A 548 -14.70 -11.56 3.79
N PHE A 549 -15.64 -10.86 3.16
CA PHE A 549 -17.04 -11.27 3.11
C PHE A 549 -17.19 -12.62 2.42
N ASP A 550 -16.51 -12.87 1.30
CA ASP A 550 -16.64 -14.10 0.51
C ASP A 550 -16.07 -15.31 1.25
N VAL A 551 -14.91 -15.17 1.90
CA VAL A 551 -14.14 -16.29 2.47
C VAL A 551 -14.49 -16.62 3.93
N LEU A 552 -15.04 -15.66 4.69
CA LEU A 552 -15.42 -15.85 6.10
C LEU A 552 -16.95 -15.78 6.32
N PRO A 553 -17.51 -16.51 7.30
CA PRO A 553 -18.95 -16.56 7.51
C PRO A 553 -19.52 -15.41 8.35
N PHE A 554 -18.69 -14.66 9.09
CA PHE A 554 -19.14 -13.80 10.19
C PHE A 554 -20.16 -12.73 9.77
N LEU A 555 -19.89 -11.99 8.68
CA LEU A 555 -20.81 -10.98 8.19
C LEU A 555 -22.09 -11.59 7.59
N LYS A 556 -21.99 -12.73 6.92
CA LYS A 556 -23.17 -13.46 6.40
C LYS A 556 -24.10 -13.87 7.54
N LEU A 557 -23.52 -14.39 8.63
CA LEU A 557 -24.27 -14.73 9.84
C LEU A 557 -24.89 -13.49 10.49
N ALA A 558 -24.14 -12.38 10.59
CA ALA A 558 -24.63 -11.12 11.14
C ALA A 558 -25.83 -10.56 10.37
N TYR A 559 -25.75 -10.53 9.04
CA TYR A 559 -26.85 -10.08 8.19
C TYR A 559 -28.08 -10.96 8.35
N LEU A 560 -27.89 -12.28 8.33
CA LEU A 560 -28.99 -13.25 8.48
C LEU A 560 -29.70 -13.06 9.83
N THR A 561 -28.96 -13.02 10.94
CA THR A 561 -29.57 -12.88 12.27
C THR A 561 -30.18 -11.49 12.49
N THR A 562 -29.57 -10.44 11.92
CA THR A 562 -30.11 -9.08 11.95
C THR A 562 -31.43 -8.99 11.20
N ASN A 563 -31.49 -9.53 9.98
CA ASN A 563 -32.71 -9.56 9.19
C ASN A 563 -33.81 -10.38 9.88
N HIS A 564 -33.45 -11.49 10.52
CA HIS A 564 -34.39 -12.31 11.27
C HIS A 564 -35.00 -11.52 12.44
N ALA A 565 -34.18 -10.77 13.19
CA ALA A 565 -34.65 -9.92 14.27
C ALA A 565 -35.54 -8.75 13.77
N ILE A 566 -35.18 -8.14 12.64
CA ILE A 566 -36.00 -7.10 12.00
C ILE A 566 -37.34 -7.69 11.54
N LEU A 567 -37.33 -8.85 10.90
CA LEU A 567 -38.54 -9.51 10.42
C LEU A 567 -39.54 -9.78 11.56
N GLU A 568 -39.06 -10.30 12.68
CA GLU A 568 -39.88 -10.56 13.87
C GLU A 568 -40.40 -9.25 14.49
N ALA A 569 -39.55 -8.24 14.61
CA ALA A 569 -39.97 -6.94 15.14
C ALA A 569 -41.00 -6.26 14.24
N MET A 570 -40.96 -6.49 12.92
CA MET A 570 -41.85 -5.86 11.93
C MET A 570 -43.09 -6.68 11.60
N GLU A 571 -43.39 -7.74 12.36
CA GLU A 571 -44.64 -8.50 12.23
C GLU A 571 -45.85 -7.55 12.40
N GLY A 572 -46.85 -7.68 11.53
CA GLY A 572 -48.05 -6.83 11.49
C GLY A 572 -47.86 -5.45 10.84
N GLU A 573 -46.63 -4.99 10.62
CA GLU A 573 -46.37 -3.63 10.11
C GLU A 573 -46.53 -3.53 8.60
N ARG A 574 -47.24 -2.48 8.14
CA ARG A 574 -47.49 -2.20 6.72
C ARG A 574 -46.49 -1.24 6.07
N PHE A 575 -45.90 -0.35 6.87
CA PHE A 575 -44.90 0.62 6.43
C PHE A 575 -43.65 0.42 7.28
N VAL A 576 -42.58 -0.09 6.67
CA VAL A 576 -41.32 -0.39 7.36
C VAL A 576 -40.24 0.53 6.82
N HIS A 577 -39.51 1.18 7.71
CA HIS A 577 -38.31 1.95 7.40
C HIS A 577 -37.10 1.30 8.06
N VAL A 578 -36.10 0.92 7.28
CA VAL A 578 -34.81 0.44 7.78
C VAL A 578 -33.76 1.53 7.58
N VAL A 579 -33.04 1.88 8.63
CA VAL A 579 -31.85 2.73 8.56
C VAL A 579 -30.61 1.86 8.75
N ASP A 580 -29.70 1.92 7.78
CA ASP A 580 -28.46 1.17 7.73
C ASP A 580 -27.27 2.10 7.97
N PHE A 581 -26.64 1.95 9.14
CA PHE A 581 -25.39 2.62 9.51
C PHE A 581 -24.19 1.68 9.40
N SER A 582 -24.20 0.70 8.50
CA SER A 582 -23.09 -0.25 8.37
C SER A 582 -21.84 0.35 7.71
N GLY A 583 -21.95 1.53 7.07
CA GLY A 583 -20.81 2.22 6.47
C GLY A 583 -19.98 1.29 5.58
N PRO A 584 -18.65 1.18 5.78
CA PRO A 584 -17.82 0.27 4.99
C PRO A 584 -18.20 -1.22 5.03
N ALA A 585 -18.99 -1.66 6.02
CA ALA A 585 -19.52 -3.01 6.10
C ALA A 585 -20.89 -3.18 5.42
N ALA A 586 -21.43 -2.14 4.75
CA ALA A 586 -22.68 -2.24 4.03
C ALA A 586 -22.56 -3.14 2.79
N ASN A 587 -23.58 -3.96 2.54
CA ASN A 587 -23.63 -4.82 1.36
C ASN A 587 -25.10 -5.01 0.94
N PRO A 588 -25.47 -4.80 -0.35
CA PRO A 588 -26.84 -4.98 -0.82
C PRO A 588 -27.41 -6.38 -0.55
N VAL A 589 -26.55 -7.41 -0.46
CA VAL A 589 -26.97 -8.80 -0.18
C VAL A 589 -27.76 -8.93 1.12
N GLN A 590 -27.45 -8.13 2.15
CA GLN A 590 -28.24 -8.12 3.38
C GLN A 590 -29.70 -7.80 3.08
N TRP A 591 -29.96 -6.71 2.37
CA TRP A 591 -31.32 -6.22 2.15
C TRP A 591 -32.09 -7.04 1.12
N ILE A 592 -31.40 -7.61 0.12
CA ILE A 592 -31.99 -8.58 -0.80
C ILE A 592 -32.51 -9.81 -0.04
N ALA A 593 -31.74 -10.32 0.93
CA ALA A 593 -32.20 -11.43 1.78
C ALA A 593 -33.43 -11.03 2.62
N LEU A 594 -33.51 -9.77 3.07
CA LEU A 594 -34.69 -9.26 3.78
C LEU A 594 -35.92 -9.15 2.87
N PHE A 595 -35.75 -8.77 1.59
CA PHE A 595 -36.84 -8.77 0.60
C PHE A 595 -37.45 -10.17 0.46
N HIS A 596 -36.58 -11.19 0.30
CA HIS A 596 -37.02 -12.57 0.23
C HIS A 596 -37.80 -12.99 1.48
N ALA A 597 -37.31 -12.61 2.67
CA ALA A 597 -37.98 -12.90 3.93
C ALA A 597 -39.35 -12.20 4.07
N PHE A 598 -39.46 -10.93 3.65
CA PHE A 598 -40.72 -10.20 3.67
C PHE A 598 -41.75 -10.75 2.69
N ARG A 599 -41.34 -11.20 1.50
CA ARG A 599 -42.23 -11.85 0.54
C ARG A 599 -42.87 -13.12 1.12
N GLY A 600 -42.17 -13.82 2.01
CA GLY A 600 -42.67 -15.01 2.70
C GLY A 600 -43.66 -14.72 3.84
N ARG A 601 -43.94 -13.45 4.17
CA ARG A 601 -44.90 -13.10 5.24
C ARG A 601 -46.33 -13.47 4.86
N ARG A 602 -47.08 -13.98 5.84
CA ARG A 602 -48.50 -14.33 5.68
C ARG A 602 -49.38 -13.15 5.22
N GLU A 603 -49.02 -11.94 5.63
CA GLU A 603 -49.74 -10.69 5.33
C GLU A 603 -49.34 -10.05 4.00
N GLY A 604 -48.35 -10.63 3.30
CA GLY A 604 -47.68 -10.02 2.15
C GLY A 604 -46.53 -9.07 2.56
N PRO A 605 -45.74 -8.60 1.58
CA PRO A 605 -44.64 -7.68 1.84
C PRO A 605 -45.14 -6.28 2.25
N PRO A 606 -44.44 -5.56 3.15
CA PRO A 606 -44.78 -4.18 3.51
C PRO A 606 -44.32 -3.19 2.43
N HIS A 607 -44.78 -1.93 2.53
CA HIS A 607 -44.09 -0.81 1.90
C HIS A 607 -42.77 -0.59 2.63
N LEU A 608 -41.66 -0.80 1.93
CA LEU A 608 -40.33 -0.83 2.51
C LEU A 608 -39.51 0.39 2.06
N ARG A 609 -39.02 1.14 3.03
CA ARG A 609 -38.03 2.19 2.81
C ARG A 609 -36.69 1.78 3.41
N ILE A 610 -35.61 1.94 2.67
CA ILE A 610 -34.24 1.75 3.19
C ILE A 610 -33.48 3.07 3.08
N THR A 611 -32.82 3.46 4.15
CA THR A 611 -31.88 4.59 4.18
C THR A 611 -30.49 4.07 4.51
N ALA A 612 -29.55 4.24 3.59
CA ALA A 612 -28.16 3.79 3.79
C ALA A 612 -27.23 4.99 3.97
N VAL A 613 -26.39 4.91 5.00
CA VAL A 613 -25.35 5.90 5.32
C VAL A 613 -23.99 5.34 4.93
N HIS A 614 -23.30 6.01 4.00
CA HIS A 614 -21.99 5.59 3.48
C HIS A 614 -21.21 6.81 2.96
N ASP A 615 -19.88 6.76 2.95
CA ASP A 615 -19.02 7.87 2.50
C ASP A 615 -18.79 7.92 0.98
N SER A 616 -18.85 6.77 0.30
CA SER A 616 -18.88 6.70 -1.17
C SER A 616 -20.28 6.89 -1.77
N LYS A 617 -20.46 8.00 -2.49
CA LYS A 617 -21.63 8.28 -3.33
C LYS A 617 -21.85 7.24 -4.44
N GLU A 618 -20.75 6.76 -5.05
CA GLU A 618 -20.81 5.75 -6.11
C GLU A 618 -21.37 4.42 -5.58
N PHE A 619 -20.90 3.99 -4.40
CA PHE A 619 -21.42 2.81 -3.74
C PHE A 619 -22.93 2.92 -3.46
N LEU A 620 -23.38 4.07 -2.94
CA LEU A 620 -24.80 4.33 -2.66
C LEU A 620 -25.66 4.28 -3.94
N ALA A 621 -25.19 4.85 -5.04
CA ALA A 621 -25.89 4.81 -6.32
C ALA A 621 -26.01 3.37 -6.86
N ASN A 622 -24.93 2.59 -6.78
CA ASN A 622 -24.93 1.18 -7.19
C ASN A 622 -25.86 0.34 -6.32
N MET A 623 -25.83 0.54 -5.00
CA MET A 623 -26.71 -0.13 -4.05
C MET A 623 -28.19 0.22 -4.33
N ALA A 624 -28.51 1.48 -4.58
CA ALA A 624 -29.87 1.92 -4.92
C ALA A 624 -30.39 1.23 -6.18
N ALA A 625 -29.57 1.16 -7.24
CA ALA A 625 -29.94 0.53 -8.50
C ALA A 625 -30.19 -0.98 -8.34
N VAL A 626 -29.29 -1.69 -7.64
CA VAL A 626 -29.43 -3.12 -7.38
C VAL A 626 -30.67 -3.40 -6.53
N LEU A 627 -30.86 -2.68 -5.41
CA LEU A 627 -32.00 -2.93 -4.53
C LEU A 627 -33.34 -2.58 -5.18
N SER A 628 -33.40 -1.53 -6.00
CA SER A 628 -34.65 -1.17 -6.71
C SER A 628 -35.05 -2.27 -7.70
N LYS A 629 -34.09 -2.77 -8.48
CA LYS A 629 -34.31 -3.87 -9.42
C LYS A 629 -34.75 -5.15 -8.72
N GLU A 630 -34.10 -5.52 -7.62
CA GLU A 630 -34.47 -6.72 -6.86
C GLU A 630 -35.85 -6.55 -6.20
N ALA A 631 -36.17 -5.38 -5.65
CA ALA A 631 -37.48 -5.13 -5.06
C ALA A 631 -38.62 -5.28 -6.08
N GLU A 632 -38.43 -4.81 -7.32
CA GLU A 632 -39.37 -5.04 -8.43
C GLU A 632 -39.54 -6.55 -8.71
N ALA A 633 -38.44 -7.32 -8.73
CA ALA A 633 -38.49 -8.76 -8.95
C ALA A 633 -39.21 -9.53 -7.82
N PHE A 634 -39.21 -8.99 -6.60
CA PHE A 634 -39.91 -9.55 -5.45
C PHE A 634 -41.33 -8.98 -5.25
N ASP A 635 -41.79 -8.05 -6.11
CA ASP A 635 -43.08 -7.33 -5.99
C ASP A 635 -43.24 -6.60 -4.64
N ILE A 636 -42.18 -5.89 -4.24
CA ILE A 636 -42.15 -5.10 -3.00
C ILE A 636 -42.23 -3.61 -3.34
N ALA A 637 -43.19 -2.92 -2.75
CA ALA A 637 -43.27 -1.46 -2.83
C ALA A 637 -42.08 -0.84 -2.09
N PHE A 638 -41.11 -0.29 -2.83
CA PHE A 638 -39.79 0.04 -2.30
C PHE A 638 -39.38 1.50 -2.53
N GLN A 639 -38.68 2.08 -1.56
CA GLN A 639 -38.03 3.39 -1.65
C GLN A 639 -36.62 3.33 -1.06
N PHE A 640 -35.63 3.88 -1.78
CA PHE A 640 -34.26 4.02 -1.30
C PHE A 640 -33.93 5.49 -1.04
N ASN A 641 -33.25 5.76 0.08
CA ASN A 641 -32.73 7.08 0.44
C ASN A 641 -31.22 6.97 0.70
N ALA A 642 -30.41 7.75 -0.02
CA ALA A 642 -28.96 7.76 0.11
C ALA A 642 -28.51 8.92 1.01
N VAL A 643 -27.65 8.63 1.99
CA VAL A 643 -27.04 9.66 2.86
C VAL A 643 -25.51 9.54 2.76
N GLU A 644 -24.88 10.50 2.09
CA GLU A 644 -23.43 10.55 1.93
C GLU A 644 -22.78 11.13 3.19
N ALA A 645 -22.36 10.25 4.10
CA ALA A 645 -21.73 10.65 5.36
C ALA A 645 -20.94 9.49 6.01
N LYS A 646 -19.96 9.84 6.86
CA LYS A 646 -19.37 8.92 7.83
C LYS A 646 -20.06 9.06 9.17
N LEU A 647 -20.35 7.95 9.85
CA LEU A 647 -21.09 7.96 11.12
C LEU A 647 -20.43 8.84 12.19
N ASP A 648 -19.10 8.86 12.23
CA ASP A 648 -18.32 9.70 13.15
C ASP A 648 -18.19 11.16 12.70
N GLU A 649 -18.73 11.57 11.56
CA GLU A 649 -18.70 12.98 11.10
C GLU A 649 -20.11 13.60 11.05
N MET A 650 -21.16 12.82 11.33
CA MET A 650 -22.55 13.28 11.29
C MET A 650 -22.93 14.23 12.43
N ASP A 651 -23.82 15.17 12.13
CA ASP A 651 -24.55 15.95 13.12
C ASP A 651 -25.77 15.17 13.62
N PHE A 652 -25.73 14.75 14.89
CA PHE A 652 -26.81 13.95 15.47
C PHE A 652 -28.06 14.77 15.85
N ASP A 653 -27.96 16.09 15.91
CA ASP A 653 -29.12 16.95 16.18
C ASP A 653 -30.06 17.03 14.96
N ALA A 654 -29.51 16.92 13.75
CA ALA A 654 -30.25 16.88 12.48
C ALA A 654 -30.67 15.45 12.05
N LEU A 655 -30.32 14.41 12.82
CA LEU A 655 -30.40 13.01 12.40
C LEU A 655 -31.78 12.58 11.85
N ARG A 656 -32.87 13.05 12.46
CA ARG A 656 -34.23 12.71 12.00
C ARG A 656 -34.50 13.22 10.58
N HIS A 657 -34.05 14.44 10.30
CA HIS A 657 -34.21 15.09 9.00
C HIS A 657 -33.34 14.41 7.96
N ASP A 658 -32.07 14.17 8.27
CA ASP A 658 -31.09 13.62 7.32
C ASP A 658 -31.43 12.18 6.91
N LEU A 659 -31.95 11.39 7.84
CA LEU A 659 -32.45 10.04 7.57
C LEU A 659 -33.85 10.02 6.91
N GLY A 660 -34.50 11.18 6.81
CA GLY A 660 -35.84 11.34 6.27
C GLY A 660 -36.91 10.54 7.02
N VAL A 661 -36.79 10.38 8.34
CA VAL A 661 -37.70 9.54 9.16
C VAL A 661 -39.10 10.15 9.21
N ARG A 662 -40.10 9.42 8.69
CA ARG A 662 -41.50 9.85 8.62
C ARG A 662 -42.31 9.36 9.82
N SER A 663 -43.39 10.09 10.14
CA SER A 663 -44.35 9.64 11.15
C SER A 663 -45.23 8.52 10.58
N GLY A 664 -45.51 7.49 11.38
CA GLY A 664 -46.37 6.36 11.00
C GLY A 664 -45.65 5.16 10.35
N GLU A 665 -44.33 5.23 10.16
CA GLU A 665 -43.52 4.09 9.70
C GLU A 665 -42.90 3.36 10.90
N ALA A 666 -42.87 2.03 10.85
CA ALA A 666 -42.16 1.22 11.82
C ALA A 666 -40.65 1.21 11.50
N LEU A 667 -39.85 1.76 12.41
CA LEU A 667 -38.43 2.00 12.19
C LEU A 667 -37.55 0.87 12.76
N ALA A 668 -36.69 0.28 11.93
CA ALA A 668 -35.56 -0.56 12.31
C ALA A 668 -34.24 0.18 12.08
N VAL A 669 -33.30 0.04 13.01
CA VAL A 669 -31.93 0.54 12.85
C VAL A 669 -30.96 -0.64 12.84
N SER A 670 -30.07 -0.70 11.84
CA SER A 670 -29.00 -1.69 11.74
C SER A 670 -27.65 -1.00 11.82
N VAL A 671 -26.78 -1.46 12.73
CA VAL A 671 -25.42 -0.95 12.86
C VAL A 671 -24.45 -2.13 12.90
N VAL A 672 -23.55 -2.22 11.92
CA VAL A 672 -22.61 -3.34 11.77
C VAL A 672 -21.19 -2.81 11.77
N LEU A 673 -20.43 -3.11 12.84
CA LEU A 673 -19.02 -2.79 13.03
C LEU A 673 -18.72 -1.28 12.90
N GLN A 674 -19.50 -0.42 13.56
CA GLN A 674 -19.35 1.04 13.44
C GLN A 674 -19.44 1.79 14.78
N LEU A 675 -20.09 1.26 15.82
CA LEU A 675 -20.28 2.00 17.07
C LEU A 675 -18.97 2.19 17.83
N HIS A 676 -18.03 1.24 17.74
CA HIS A 676 -16.72 1.36 18.39
C HIS A 676 -15.96 2.63 17.96
N ARG A 677 -16.20 3.13 16.73
CA ARG A 677 -15.57 4.35 16.22
C ARG A 677 -16.01 5.60 16.98
N LEU A 678 -17.23 5.62 17.53
CA LEU A 678 -17.76 6.71 18.35
C LEU A 678 -17.15 6.75 19.76
N LEU A 679 -16.39 5.73 20.14
CA LEU A 679 -15.61 5.71 21.38
C LEU A 679 -14.28 6.47 21.25
N ALA A 680 -13.89 6.89 20.05
CA ALA A 680 -12.74 7.78 19.87
C ALA A 680 -13.06 9.13 20.54
N VAL A 681 -12.28 9.48 21.57
CA VAL A 681 -12.40 10.75 22.27
C VAL A 681 -11.42 11.72 21.62
N ASP A 682 -11.94 12.85 21.12
CA ASP A 682 -11.12 14.03 20.90
C ASP A 682 -10.81 14.59 22.29
N ASP A 683 -9.70 14.14 22.89
CA ASP A 683 -9.10 14.92 23.95
C ASP A 683 -8.78 16.24 23.29
N GLY A 684 -9.59 17.29 23.54
CA GLY A 684 -9.50 18.62 22.92
C GLY A 684 -8.15 19.34 23.08
N ARG A 685 -7.09 18.63 23.45
CA ARG A 685 -5.67 18.93 23.25
C ARG A 685 -5.30 18.76 21.77
N ARG A 686 -6.01 19.44 20.87
CA ARG A 686 -5.34 19.98 19.69
C ARG A 686 -4.20 20.84 20.22
N HIS A 687 -3.03 20.72 19.60
CA HIS A 687 -1.85 21.52 19.87
C HIS A 687 -2.20 22.99 20.17
N ALA A 688 -2.32 23.33 21.45
CA ALA A 688 -2.24 24.70 21.90
C ALA A 688 -0.76 25.06 21.82
N ALA A 689 -0.34 25.57 20.66
CA ALA A 689 0.73 26.54 20.66
C ALA A 689 0.24 27.75 21.46
N ALA A 690 0.57 27.82 22.76
CA ALA A 690 0.87 29.06 23.49
C ALA A 690 0.98 28.81 24.99
N GLY A 691 2.16 29.11 25.52
CA GLY A 691 2.46 29.14 26.94
C GLY A 691 3.96 29.08 27.16
N CYS A 692 4.68 30.12 26.75
CA CYS A 692 6.10 30.30 27.04
C CYS A 692 6.42 29.96 28.50
N LEU A 693 7.25 28.94 28.70
CA LEU A 693 8.25 28.95 29.75
C LEU A 693 9.62 29.08 29.07
N THR A 694 10.46 29.97 29.60
CA THR A 694 11.67 30.42 28.94
C THR A 694 12.71 29.30 28.78
N PRO A 695 13.44 29.23 27.65
CA PRO A 695 14.27 28.06 27.27
C PRO A 695 15.57 27.80 28.05
N VAL A 696 15.75 28.26 29.30
CA VAL A 696 17.11 28.31 29.90
C VAL A 696 17.36 27.43 31.14
N GLN A 697 16.36 26.83 31.82
CA GLN A 697 16.65 26.28 33.17
C GLN A 697 16.06 24.91 33.57
N ILE A 698 15.66 24.04 32.64
CA ILE A 698 15.41 22.63 33.01
C ILE A 698 16.17 21.71 32.04
N ILE A 699 17.47 21.64 32.32
CA ILE A 699 18.49 20.72 31.78
C ILE A 699 19.04 21.08 30.41
N ALA A 700 19.95 22.06 30.41
CA ALA A 700 21.10 22.00 29.52
C ALA A 700 21.92 20.76 29.89
N ARG A 701 21.98 19.76 28.99
CA ARG A 701 23.12 18.83 28.82
C ARG A 701 22.86 17.92 27.60
N SER A 702 23.54 18.27 26.49
CA SER A 702 23.72 17.51 25.24
C SER A 702 22.50 17.32 24.32
N SER A 703 22.67 17.62 23.03
CA SER A 703 21.82 17.04 21.97
C SER A 703 21.93 15.51 22.03
N PRO A 704 20.81 14.76 21.90
CA PRO A 704 20.83 13.31 21.91
C PRO A 704 21.76 12.80 20.80
N ARG A 705 22.67 11.92 21.18
CA ARG A 705 23.71 11.32 20.31
C ARG A 705 23.22 10.05 19.61
N SER A 706 22.10 9.48 20.06
CA SER A 706 21.49 8.28 19.50
C SER A 706 19.97 8.43 19.37
N PHE A 707 19.35 7.56 18.57
CA PHE A 707 17.89 7.47 18.47
C PHE A 707 17.22 7.12 19.80
N GLY A 708 17.84 6.21 20.58
CA GLY A 708 17.35 5.82 21.91
C GLY A 708 17.30 7.01 22.87
N GLU A 709 18.36 7.82 22.93
CA GLU A 709 18.39 9.03 23.77
C GLU A 709 17.32 10.05 23.37
N LEU A 710 17.06 10.22 22.06
CA LEU A 710 15.99 11.09 21.57
C LEU A 710 14.61 10.58 22.00
N LEU A 711 14.39 9.27 21.90
CA LEU A 711 13.14 8.63 22.28
C LEU A 711 12.87 8.76 23.79
N GLU A 712 13.86 8.45 24.62
CA GLU A 712 13.79 8.59 26.07
C GLU A 712 13.49 10.03 26.47
N ARG A 713 14.12 11.01 25.82
CA ARG A 713 13.86 12.43 26.07
C ARG A 713 12.41 12.82 25.77
N GLU A 714 11.88 12.38 24.62
CA GLU A 714 10.49 12.65 24.24
C GLU A 714 9.50 11.95 25.17
N LEU A 715 9.78 10.70 25.55
CA LEU A 715 9.00 9.94 26.54
C LEU A 715 8.96 10.67 27.89
N ASN A 716 10.12 11.08 28.41
CA ASN A 716 10.23 11.81 29.67
C ASN A 716 9.47 13.14 29.62
N THR A 717 9.54 13.85 28.49
CA THR A 717 8.80 15.10 28.27
C THR A 717 7.29 14.84 28.31
N ARG A 718 6.79 13.79 27.65
CA ARG A 718 5.36 13.44 27.67
C ARG A 718 4.88 12.98 29.04
N LEU A 719 5.71 12.24 29.79
CA LEU A 719 5.40 11.82 31.16
C LEU A 719 5.32 13.02 32.11
N GLN A 720 6.21 14.01 31.97
CA GLN A 720 6.20 15.24 32.78
C GLN A 720 5.01 16.17 32.44
N LEU A 721 4.50 16.12 31.21
CA LEU A 721 3.31 16.87 30.78
C LEU A 721 1.98 16.19 31.16
N SER A 722 2.00 14.99 31.75
CA SER A 722 0.80 14.32 32.24
C SER A 722 0.43 14.84 33.65
N PRO A 723 -0.77 15.41 33.87
CA PRO A 723 -1.15 16.01 35.16
C PRO A 723 -1.21 15.02 36.35
N ASP A 724 -1.12 13.71 36.10
CA ASP A 724 -1.28 12.66 37.12
C ASP A 724 0.04 12.17 37.73
N ALA A 725 1.19 12.78 37.41
CA ALA A 725 2.50 12.35 37.91
C ALA A 725 2.75 12.60 39.41
N SER A 726 1.77 13.06 40.19
CA SER A 726 1.93 13.28 41.65
C SER A 726 1.52 12.09 42.53
N VAL A 727 1.12 10.94 41.97
CA VAL A 727 0.78 9.75 42.77
C VAL A 727 1.66 8.54 42.42
N VAL A 728 2.98 8.70 42.50
CA VAL A 728 3.91 7.55 42.55
C VAL A 728 5.01 7.82 43.58
N SER A 729 4.64 7.87 44.86
CA SER A 729 5.59 7.61 45.95
C SER A 729 4.83 7.25 47.24
N SER A 730 4.54 5.96 47.42
CA SER A 730 4.47 5.26 48.72
C SER A 730 3.93 3.84 48.54
N LEU A 731 4.79 2.93 48.06
CA LEU A 731 4.55 1.49 48.21
C LEU A 731 5.13 1.05 49.56
N SER A 732 4.25 0.71 50.51
CA SER A 732 4.56 -0.18 51.62
C SER A 732 3.76 -1.47 51.42
N PRO A 733 4.33 -2.67 51.65
CA PRO A 733 3.69 -3.92 51.28
C PRO A 733 2.93 -4.48 52.48
N HIS A 734 1.59 -4.54 52.47
CA HIS A 734 0.84 -5.59 53.19
C HIS A 734 -0.62 -5.71 52.70
N SER A 735 -0.99 -6.97 52.42
CA SER A 735 -2.33 -7.58 52.30
C SER A 735 -3.09 -7.52 50.95
N PRO A 736 -3.55 -8.67 50.43
CA PRO A 736 -4.31 -8.76 49.19
C PRO A 736 -5.81 -8.61 49.48
N ALA A 737 -6.42 -7.53 49.01
CA ALA A 737 -7.86 -7.42 48.86
C ALA A 737 -8.16 -6.95 47.44
N ALA A 738 -9.01 -7.70 46.75
CA ALA A 738 -9.39 -7.52 45.37
C ALA A 738 -9.87 -6.08 45.10
N ALA A 739 -9.05 -5.31 44.38
CA ALA A 739 -9.45 -4.05 43.78
C ALA A 739 -9.96 -4.33 42.37
N THR A 740 -11.26 -4.53 42.23
CA THR A 740 -11.96 -4.35 40.94
C THR A 740 -11.82 -2.89 40.55
N ALA A 741 -10.89 -2.57 39.65
CA ALA A 741 -10.79 -1.27 39.03
C ALA A 741 -12.07 -1.01 38.22
N ALA A 742 -12.96 -0.18 38.75
CA ALA A 742 -14.12 0.32 38.03
C ALA A 742 -13.63 1.26 36.91
N HIS A 743 -13.70 0.80 35.66
CA HIS A 743 -13.57 1.68 34.50
C HIS A 743 -14.73 2.70 34.51
N PRO A 744 -14.51 3.96 34.09
CA PRO A 744 -15.58 4.92 33.95
C PRO A 744 -16.59 4.42 32.92
N THR A 745 -17.77 4.03 33.39
CA THR A 745 -18.91 3.56 32.59
C THR A 745 -19.65 4.70 31.88
N THR A 746 -19.11 5.91 31.87
CA THR A 746 -19.67 7.05 31.16
C THR A 746 -19.46 6.89 29.65
N SER A 747 -20.55 6.98 28.87
CA SER A 747 -20.49 7.06 27.40
C SER A 747 -19.65 8.26 26.97
N THR A 748 -18.84 8.12 25.91
CA THR A 748 -18.22 9.29 25.28
C THR A 748 -19.31 10.29 24.86
N PRO A 749 -19.07 11.60 24.87
CA PRO A 749 -20.09 12.59 24.49
C PRO A 749 -20.72 12.27 23.14
N LYS A 750 -19.89 11.85 22.18
CA LYS A 750 -20.31 11.52 20.81
C LYS A 750 -21.22 10.29 20.73
N LEU A 751 -20.85 9.19 21.40
CA LEU A 751 -21.71 8.00 21.49
C LEU A 751 -23.01 8.32 22.23
N GLY A 752 -22.93 9.12 23.31
CA GLY A 752 -24.10 9.56 24.06
C GLY A 752 -25.08 10.36 23.20
N SER A 753 -24.58 11.31 22.40
CA SER A 753 -25.39 12.08 21.44
C SER A 753 -26.02 11.17 20.38
N PHE A 754 -25.25 10.24 19.79
CA PHE A 754 -25.79 9.28 18.82
C PHE A 754 -26.92 8.43 19.40
N LEU A 755 -26.69 7.81 20.57
CA LEU A 755 -27.70 6.94 21.20
C LEU A 755 -28.94 7.74 21.63
N SER A 756 -28.76 8.97 22.11
CA SER A 756 -29.86 9.88 22.42
C SER A 756 -30.67 10.23 21.17
N ALA A 757 -30.00 10.55 20.07
CA ALA A 757 -30.63 10.86 18.79
C ALA A 757 -31.40 9.64 18.25
N VAL A 758 -30.78 8.45 18.19
CA VAL A 758 -31.44 7.20 17.78
C VAL A 758 -32.65 6.89 18.67
N ARG A 759 -32.52 7.05 19.99
CA ARG A 759 -33.64 6.86 20.92
C ARG A 759 -34.79 7.84 20.62
N SER A 760 -34.49 9.09 20.25
CA SER A 760 -35.50 10.08 19.89
C SER A 760 -36.28 9.72 18.60
N LEU A 761 -35.68 8.93 17.71
CA LEU A 761 -36.36 8.38 16.53
C LEU A 761 -37.41 7.32 16.90
N SER A 762 -37.38 6.81 18.14
CA SER A 762 -38.27 5.77 18.66
C SER A 762 -38.30 4.49 17.80
N PRO A 763 -37.14 3.88 17.47
CA PRO A 763 -37.11 2.67 16.66
C PRO A 763 -37.81 1.51 17.38
N LYS A 764 -38.53 0.67 16.61
CA LYS A 764 -39.13 -0.56 17.12
C LYS A 764 -38.05 -1.58 17.49
N ILE A 765 -36.95 -1.59 16.72
CA ILE A 765 -35.75 -2.38 17.00
C ILE A 765 -34.49 -1.68 16.48
N MET A 766 -33.40 -1.78 17.23
CA MET A 766 -32.05 -1.47 16.80
C MET A 766 -31.22 -2.74 16.96
N VAL A 767 -30.62 -3.23 15.88
CA VAL A 767 -29.73 -4.39 15.90
C VAL A 767 -28.29 -3.92 15.73
N MET A 768 -27.40 -4.41 16.60
CA MET A 768 -26.00 -4.05 16.66
C MET A 768 -25.14 -5.31 16.48
N THR A 769 -24.24 -5.27 15.51
CA THR A 769 -23.16 -6.25 15.34
C THR A 769 -21.82 -5.59 15.62
N GLU A 770 -21.04 -6.12 16.56
CA GLU A 770 -19.72 -5.58 16.94
C GLU A 770 -18.70 -6.71 17.14
N GLN A 771 -17.40 -6.38 17.04
CA GLN A 771 -16.30 -7.28 17.38
C GLN A 771 -16.35 -7.63 18.87
N GLU A 772 -16.27 -8.93 19.19
CA GLU A 772 -16.26 -9.42 20.58
C GLU A 772 -14.83 -9.48 21.12
N ALA A 773 -14.24 -8.30 21.33
CA ALA A 773 -12.90 -8.13 21.88
C ALA A 773 -12.82 -6.89 22.77
N ASN A 774 -11.95 -6.89 23.77
CA ASN A 774 -11.68 -5.69 24.58
C ASN A 774 -10.40 -4.97 24.14
N HIS A 775 -10.42 -4.33 22.97
CA HIS A 775 -9.31 -3.51 22.48
C HIS A 775 -9.31 -2.08 23.05
N ASN A 776 -10.32 -1.72 23.86
CA ASN A 776 -10.42 -0.41 24.51
C ASN A 776 -9.87 -0.39 25.96
N GLY A 777 -9.11 -1.40 26.38
CA GLY A 777 -8.48 -1.45 27.71
C GLY A 777 -7.58 -0.24 28.01
N GLY A 778 -7.47 0.13 29.29
CA GLY A 778 -6.72 1.30 29.73
C GLY A 778 -5.20 1.13 29.57
N ALA A 779 -4.68 -0.04 29.94
CA ALA A 779 -3.26 -0.35 29.82
C ALA A 779 -2.90 -0.88 28.42
N PHE A 780 -1.74 -0.47 27.89
CA PHE A 780 -1.26 -0.95 26.59
C PHE A 780 -1.08 -2.47 26.55
N GLN A 781 -0.49 -3.06 27.61
CA GLN A 781 -0.22 -4.49 27.66
C GLN A 781 -1.50 -5.34 27.59
N GLU A 782 -2.58 -4.90 28.23
CA GLU A 782 -3.89 -5.56 28.17
C GLU A 782 -4.46 -5.52 26.74
N ARG A 783 -4.36 -4.37 26.07
CA ARG A 783 -4.81 -4.23 24.67
C ARG A 783 -3.99 -5.12 23.74
N PHE A 784 -2.67 -5.18 23.94
CA PHE A 784 -1.77 -5.98 23.13
C PHE A 784 -2.08 -7.48 23.25
N ASP A 785 -2.24 -7.99 24.48
CA ASP A 785 -2.59 -9.38 24.76
C ASP A 785 -3.93 -9.76 24.11
N GLU A 786 -4.98 -8.96 24.34
CA GLU A 786 -6.30 -9.24 23.75
C GLU A 786 -6.26 -9.20 22.22
N ALA A 787 -5.57 -8.21 21.63
CA ALA A 787 -5.41 -8.09 20.19
C ALA A 787 -4.68 -9.28 19.58
N LEU A 788 -3.55 -9.69 20.15
CA LEU A 788 -2.78 -10.81 19.64
C LEU A 788 -3.62 -12.09 19.61
N ASN A 789 -4.35 -12.36 20.69
CA ASN A 789 -5.22 -13.53 20.78
C ASN A 789 -6.44 -13.44 19.83
N TYR A 790 -7.03 -12.26 19.66
CA TYR A 790 -8.16 -12.03 18.76
C TYR A 790 -7.75 -12.22 17.29
N TYR A 791 -6.71 -11.51 16.83
CA TYR A 791 -6.28 -11.57 15.44
C TYR A 791 -5.59 -12.90 15.09
N ALA A 792 -4.95 -13.59 16.03
CA ALA A 792 -4.49 -14.96 15.81
C ALA A 792 -5.62 -15.89 15.36
N SER A 793 -6.82 -15.72 15.92
CA SER A 793 -7.99 -16.51 15.53
C SER A 793 -8.48 -16.16 14.12
N LEU A 794 -8.47 -14.88 13.74
CA LEU A 794 -8.83 -14.45 12.38
C LEU A 794 -7.82 -14.91 11.33
N PHE A 795 -6.52 -14.85 11.63
CA PHE A 795 -5.47 -15.37 10.76
C PHE A 795 -5.57 -16.91 10.62
N ASP A 796 -5.93 -17.66 11.67
CA ASP A 796 -6.21 -19.10 11.56
C ASP A 796 -7.48 -19.38 10.73
N CYS A 797 -8.54 -18.57 10.87
CA CYS A 797 -9.72 -18.65 10.00
C CYS A 797 -9.34 -18.51 8.51
N LEU A 798 -8.52 -17.51 8.19
CA LEU A 798 -8.05 -17.24 6.84
C LEU A 798 -7.09 -18.32 6.32
N GLN A 799 -6.22 -18.86 7.17
CA GLN A 799 -5.34 -19.98 6.83
C GLN A 799 -6.11 -21.23 6.39
N ARG A 800 -7.27 -21.48 7.00
CA ARG A 800 -8.13 -22.64 6.71
C ARG A 800 -9.19 -22.37 5.65
N SER A 801 -9.32 -21.13 5.18
CA SER A 801 -10.26 -20.78 4.12
C SER A 801 -9.80 -21.35 2.77
N ALA A 802 -10.73 -21.47 1.82
CA ALA A 802 -10.42 -21.85 0.44
C ALA A 802 -9.88 -20.69 -0.42
N ALA A 803 -9.53 -19.55 0.20
CA ALA A 803 -9.08 -18.35 -0.48
C ALA A 803 -7.73 -18.58 -1.19
N ALA A 804 -7.56 -17.94 -2.35
CA ALA A 804 -6.25 -17.90 -2.98
C ALA A 804 -5.25 -17.14 -2.09
N ALA A 805 -3.95 -17.46 -2.18
CA ALA A 805 -2.93 -16.83 -1.35
C ALA A 805 -2.93 -15.30 -1.46
N ALA A 806 -3.15 -14.77 -2.67
CA ALA A 806 -3.24 -13.32 -2.92
C ALA A 806 -4.48 -12.68 -2.26
N GLU A 807 -5.64 -13.32 -2.33
CA GLU A 807 -6.88 -12.83 -1.70
C GLU A 807 -6.74 -12.80 -0.18
N ARG A 808 -6.19 -13.87 0.40
CA ARG A 808 -5.87 -13.97 1.82
C ARG A 808 -4.90 -12.87 2.25
N ALA A 809 -3.78 -12.75 1.54
CA ALA A 809 -2.77 -11.73 1.83
C ALA A 809 -3.39 -10.33 1.82
N ARG A 810 -4.26 -10.03 0.85
CA ARG A 810 -4.95 -8.74 0.77
C ARG A 810 -5.82 -8.47 2.00
N VAL A 811 -6.59 -9.45 2.49
CA VAL A 811 -7.39 -9.31 3.72
C VAL A 811 -6.51 -9.10 4.95
N GLU A 812 -5.47 -9.94 5.11
CA GLU A 812 -4.55 -9.87 6.26
C GLU A 812 -3.81 -8.51 6.32
N ARG A 813 -3.44 -7.96 5.16
CA ARG A 813 -2.59 -6.76 5.05
C ARG A 813 -3.38 -5.46 5.09
N VAL A 814 -4.47 -5.37 4.32
CA VAL A 814 -5.21 -4.12 4.07
C VAL A 814 -6.35 -3.92 5.07
N LEU A 815 -6.89 -4.99 5.66
CA LEU A 815 -7.94 -4.89 6.68
C LEU A 815 -7.39 -5.18 8.07
N LEU A 816 -6.99 -6.44 8.32
CA LEU A 816 -6.58 -6.84 9.66
C LEU A 816 -5.30 -6.12 10.09
N GLY A 817 -4.38 -5.88 9.16
CA GLY A 817 -3.16 -5.11 9.41
C GLY A 817 -3.43 -3.69 9.87
N GLU A 818 -4.36 -2.99 9.21
CA GLU A 818 -4.78 -1.64 9.61
C GLU A 818 -5.50 -1.65 10.96
N GLU A 819 -6.36 -2.64 11.22
CA GLU A 819 -7.03 -2.76 12.52
C GLU A 819 -6.01 -3.02 13.65
N ILE A 820 -5.01 -3.90 13.43
CA ILE A 820 -3.92 -4.17 14.38
C ILE A 820 -3.11 -2.89 14.64
N ARG A 821 -2.73 -2.15 13.58
CA ARG A 821 -2.01 -0.87 13.71
C ARG A 821 -2.83 0.13 14.52
N GLY A 822 -4.12 0.25 14.24
CA GLY A 822 -5.03 1.13 14.98
C GLY A 822 -5.10 0.79 16.47
N VAL A 823 -5.12 -0.49 16.83
CA VAL A 823 -5.17 -0.93 18.23
C VAL A 823 -3.83 -0.75 18.96
N VAL A 824 -2.72 -1.11 18.31
CA VAL A 824 -1.39 -1.22 18.94
C VAL A 824 -0.60 0.08 18.85
N ALA A 825 -0.55 0.71 17.67
CA ALA A 825 0.34 1.85 17.38
C ALA A 825 -0.27 3.21 17.73
N CYS A 826 -1.59 3.37 17.55
CA CYS A 826 -2.28 4.64 17.76
C CYS A 826 -2.67 4.86 19.24
N GLU A 827 -2.89 6.11 19.62
CA GLU A 827 -3.45 6.52 20.92
C GLU A 827 -4.40 7.71 20.74
N GLY A 828 -5.12 8.11 21.79
CA GLY A 828 -6.00 9.29 21.74
C GLY A 828 -7.07 9.22 20.65
N ALA A 829 -7.31 10.34 19.97
CA ALA A 829 -8.30 10.46 18.89
C ALA A 829 -7.94 9.67 17.62
N GLU A 830 -6.65 9.44 17.36
CA GLU A 830 -6.19 8.67 16.21
C GLU A 830 -6.50 7.18 16.33
N ARG A 831 -6.67 6.69 17.57
CA ARG A 831 -7.08 5.30 17.84
C ARG A 831 -8.60 5.14 17.69
N VAL A 832 -9.04 4.72 16.51
CA VAL A 832 -10.46 4.50 16.18
C VAL A 832 -10.96 3.08 16.46
N GLU A 833 -10.08 2.08 16.40
CA GLU A 833 -10.42 0.66 16.60
C GLU A 833 -10.53 0.31 18.09
N ARG A 834 -11.62 0.76 18.72
CA ARG A 834 -11.89 0.68 20.17
C ARG A 834 -12.93 -0.37 20.49
N HIS A 835 -12.71 -1.61 20.06
CA HIS A 835 -13.64 -2.70 20.33
C HIS A 835 -13.87 -2.90 21.83
N GLU A 836 -15.12 -3.16 22.18
CA GLU A 836 -15.56 -3.54 23.52
C GLU A 836 -16.44 -4.78 23.44
N ARG A 837 -16.45 -5.59 24.51
CA ARG A 837 -17.26 -6.81 24.57
C ARG A 837 -18.74 -6.48 24.71
N ALA A 838 -19.61 -7.42 24.32
CA ALA A 838 -21.07 -7.28 24.39
C ALA A 838 -21.58 -6.82 25.77
N ARG A 839 -20.92 -7.25 26.87
CA ARG A 839 -21.24 -6.83 28.24
C ARG A 839 -21.02 -5.32 28.48
N GLN A 840 -19.98 -4.74 27.88
CA GLN A 840 -19.65 -3.31 28.00
C GLN A 840 -20.60 -2.48 27.14
N TRP A 841 -20.83 -2.91 25.89
CA TRP A 841 -21.84 -2.31 25.01
C TRP A 841 -23.19 -2.25 25.69
N ALA A 842 -23.59 -3.33 26.34
CA ALA A 842 -24.86 -3.36 27.02
C ALA A 842 -25.00 -2.34 28.14
N ALA A 843 -23.98 -2.19 28.99
CA ALA A 843 -23.99 -1.18 30.03
C ALA A 843 -24.15 0.24 29.43
N ARG A 844 -23.51 0.51 28.27
CA ARG A 844 -23.65 1.79 27.57
C ARG A 844 -25.04 2.01 26.98
N MET A 845 -25.61 0.97 26.35
CA MET A 845 -26.96 1.02 25.79
C MET A 845 -28.01 1.22 26.89
N GLU A 846 -27.90 0.49 28.00
CA GLU A 846 -28.79 0.61 29.16
C GLU A 846 -28.67 1.99 29.82
N ALA A 847 -27.45 2.53 29.95
CA ALA A 847 -27.22 3.89 30.44
C ALA A 847 -27.83 4.97 29.52
N ALA A 848 -27.91 4.71 28.21
CA ALA A 848 -28.59 5.59 27.26
C ALA A 848 -30.12 5.43 27.25
N GLY A 849 -30.68 4.56 28.10
CA GLY A 849 -32.12 4.30 28.17
C GLY A 849 -32.64 3.41 27.05
N MET A 850 -31.80 2.53 26.51
CA MET A 850 -32.19 1.42 25.65
C MET A 850 -32.37 0.16 26.50
N GLU A 851 -33.29 -0.71 26.13
CA GLU A 851 -33.50 -2.03 26.75
C GLU A 851 -33.21 -3.15 25.75
N ARG A 852 -32.70 -4.27 26.26
CA ARG A 852 -32.35 -5.46 25.46
C ARG A 852 -33.61 -6.12 24.93
N VAL A 853 -33.54 -6.57 23.68
CA VAL A 853 -34.54 -7.43 23.04
C VAL A 853 -33.93 -8.82 22.89
N GLY A 854 -34.63 -9.85 23.40
CA GLY A 854 -34.21 -11.24 23.23
C GLY A 854 -34.24 -11.64 21.77
N LEU A 855 -33.17 -12.27 21.28
CA LEU A 855 -33.12 -12.79 19.91
C LEU A 855 -33.69 -14.21 19.88
N SER A 856 -34.56 -14.50 18.91
CA SER A 856 -35.25 -15.78 18.85
C SER A 856 -34.32 -16.96 18.57
N TYR A 857 -34.72 -18.14 19.06
CA TYR A 857 -34.01 -19.38 18.78
C TYR A 857 -34.02 -19.73 17.28
N SER A 858 -35.07 -19.34 16.54
CA SER A 858 -35.18 -19.53 15.09
C SER A 858 -34.04 -18.84 14.33
N GLY A 859 -33.69 -17.59 14.68
CA GLY A 859 -32.59 -16.88 14.02
C GLY A 859 -31.24 -17.60 14.21
N ALA A 860 -30.97 -18.12 15.41
CA ALA A 860 -29.78 -18.93 15.65
C ALA A 860 -29.78 -20.25 14.87
N MET A 861 -30.94 -20.89 14.74
CA MET A 861 -31.06 -22.14 13.97
C MET A 861 -30.81 -21.93 12.49
N GLU A 862 -31.32 -20.85 11.89
CA GLU A 862 -31.02 -20.51 10.50
C GLU A 862 -29.53 -20.19 10.30
N ALA A 863 -28.91 -19.46 11.24
CA ALA A 863 -27.47 -19.21 11.20
C ALA A 863 -26.64 -20.51 11.27
N ARG A 864 -27.04 -21.47 12.11
CA ARG A 864 -26.38 -22.80 12.18
C ARG A 864 -26.58 -23.62 10.91
N LYS A 865 -27.77 -23.58 10.30
CA LYS A 865 -28.03 -24.23 9.01
C LYS A 865 -27.15 -23.65 7.91
N LEU A 866 -26.97 -22.32 7.88
CA LEU A 866 -26.09 -21.67 6.91
C LEU A 866 -24.63 -22.17 7.03
N LEU A 867 -24.12 -22.30 8.26
CA LEU A 867 -22.78 -22.89 8.48
C LEU A 867 -22.68 -24.32 7.94
N GLN A 868 -23.72 -25.13 8.14
CA GLN A 868 -23.76 -26.51 7.64
C GLN A 868 -23.82 -26.57 6.12
N SER A 869 -24.70 -25.80 5.49
CA SER A 869 -24.90 -25.82 4.03
C SER A 869 -23.67 -25.33 3.26
N CYS A 870 -22.90 -24.41 3.84
CA CYS A 870 -21.70 -23.84 3.23
C CYS A 870 -20.41 -24.61 3.59
N GLY A 871 -20.50 -25.73 4.32
CA GLY A 871 -19.32 -26.52 4.70
C GLY A 871 -18.42 -25.86 5.74
N TRP A 872 -18.93 -24.87 6.48
CA TRP A 872 -18.21 -24.19 7.56
C TRP A 872 -18.45 -24.82 8.94
N ALA A 873 -19.32 -25.83 9.03
CA ALA A 873 -19.60 -26.52 10.28
C ALA A 873 -18.34 -27.17 10.88
N GLY A 874 -18.24 -27.14 12.21
CA GLY A 874 -17.11 -27.67 12.96
C GLY A 874 -16.36 -26.54 13.66
N PRO A 875 -15.37 -25.91 12.99
CA PRO A 875 -14.55 -24.89 13.65
C PRO A 875 -15.28 -23.54 13.81
N TYR A 876 -16.27 -23.23 12.96
CA TYR A 876 -17.16 -22.09 13.14
C TYR A 876 -18.42 -22.51 13.92
N GLU A 877 -18.79 -21.72 14.92
CA GLU A 877 -19.95 -21.99 15.78
C GLU A 877 -20.80 -20.73 16.02
N VAL A 878 -22.12 -20.91 16.16
CA VAL A 878 -23.03 -19.87 16.67
C VAL A 878 -23.44 -20.24 18.09
N ARG A 879 -23.22 -19.35 19.05
CA ARG A 879 -23.57 -19.55 20.47
C ARG A 879 -24.58 -18.50 20.92
N HIS A 880 -25.48 -18.89 21.81
CA HIS A 880 -26.32 -17.92 22.52
C HIS A 880 -25.56 -17.34 23.70
N ASP A 881 -25.81 -16.06 23.97
CA ASP A 881 -25.52 -15.49 25.29
C ASP A 881 -26.32 -16.22 26.38
N ALA A 882 -25.77 -16.30 27.60
CA ALA A 882 -26.38 -17.01 28.72
C ALA A 882 -27.76 -16.45 29.10
N GLY A 883 -28.00 -15.15 28.86
CA GLY A 883 -29.30 -14.50 29.05
C GLY A 883 -30.25 -14.58 27.85
N GLY A 884 -29.84 -15.17 26.72
CA GLY A 884 -30.64 -15.23 25.49
C GLY A 884 -30.81 -13.89 24.76
N HIS A 885 -30.01 -12.88 25.13
CA HIS A 885 -30.14 -11.51 24.62
C HIS A 885 -29.24 -11.20 23.41
N GLY A 886 -28.49 -12.19 22.92
CA GLY A 886 -27.57 -12.02 21.80
C GLY A 886 -27.00 -13.34 21.28
N PHE A 887 -26.33 -13.25 20.13
CA PHE A 887 -25.56 -14.33 19.53
C PHE A 887 -24.08 -14.00 19.50
N PHE A 888 -23.24 -15.02 19.66
CA PHE A 888 -21.82 -14.96 19.41
C PHE A 888 -21.48 -15.84 18.21
N PHE A 889 -20.69 -15.29 17.29
CA PHE A 889 -20.06 -16.06 16.22
C PHE A 889 -18.64 -16.38 16.61
N CYS A 890 -18.31 -17.67 16.63
CA CYS A 890 -17.11 -18.18 17.27
C CYS A 890 -16.21 -18.94 16.28
N TRP A 891 -14.91 -18.94 16.60
CA TRP A 891 -13.89 -19.83 16.06
C TRP A 891 -13.35 -20.73 17.17
N HIS A 892 -13.47 -22.07 17.06
CA HIS A 892 -13.10 -23.03 18.11
C HIS A 892 -13.58 -22.60 19.51
N LYS A 893 -14.85 -22.20 19.60
CA LYS A 893 -15.54 -21.68 20.81
C LYS A 893 -15.10 -20.29 21.29
N ARG A 894 -14.05 -19.67 20.74
CA ARG A 894 -13.69 -18.27 21.02
C ARG A 894 -14.67 -17.35 20.30
N PRO A 895 -15.43 -16.50 21.01
CA PRO A 895 -16.24 -15.46 20.38
C PRO A 895 -15.38 -14.45 19.61
N LEU A 896 -15.80 -14.09 18.40
CA LEU A 896 -15.15 -13.07 17.57
C LEU A 896 -16.09 -11.92 17.25
N TYR A 897 -17.38 -12.19 17.09
CA TYR A 897 -18.39 -11.17 16.83
C TYR A 897 -19.62 -11.42 17.68
N ALA A 898 -20.31 -10.35 18.08
CA ALA A 898 -21.56 -10.40 18.82
C ALA A 898 -22.67 -9.67 18.07
N VAL A 899 -23.88 -10.24 18.08
CA VAL A 899 -25.10 -9.61 17.58
C VAL A 899 -26.08 -9.45 18.73
N THR A 900 -26.59 -8.24 18.95
CA THR A 900 -27.55 -7.91 20.01
C THR A 900 -28.65 -7.01 19.47
N ALA A 901 -29.85 -7.09 20.05
CA ALA A 901 -30.99 -6.25 19.68
C ALA A 901 -31.48 -5.40 20.85
N TRP A 902 -31.97 -4.21 20.54
CA TRP A 902 -32.29 -3.16 21.49
C TRP A 902 -33.55 -2.39 21.07
N ARG A 903 -34.25 -1.79 22.02
CA ARG A 903 -35.32 -0.83 21.77
C ARG A 903 -35.32 0.28 22.84
N PRO A 904 -35.95 1.44 22.62
CA PRO A 904 -36.09 2.46 23.65
C PRO A 904 -36.84 1.92 24.88
N ALA A 905 -36.34 2.18 26.08
CA ALA A 905 -37.01 1.79 27.31
C ALA A 905 -38.34 2.52 27.48
N ALA A 906 -39.39 1.82 27.92
CA ALA A 906 -40.70 2.44 28.17
C ALA A 906 -40.61 3.44 29.35
N SER A 907 -41.16 4.65 29.19
CA SER A 907 -41.20 5.61 30.30
C SER A 907 -42.09 5.06 31.42
N ARG A 908 -41.50 4.82 32.60
CA ARG A 908 -42.29 4.48 33.80
C ARG A 908 -43.10 5.72 34.17
N ARG A 909 -44.35 5.81 33.71
CA ARG A 909 -45.32 6.77 34.26
C ARG A 909 -45.52 6.44 35.74
N GLY A 910 -44.97 7.28 36.60
CA GLY A 910 -45.17 7.21 38.04
C GLY A 910 -46.65 7.22 38.35
N HIS A 911 -47.17 6.08 38.82
CA HIS A 911 -48.42 6.06 39.57
C HIS A 911 -48.11 6.65 40.94
N THR A 912 -48.23 7.98 41.09
CA THR A 912 -48.51 8.58 42.38
C THR A 912 -49.87 8.05 42.82
N ARG A 913 -49.87 7.05 43.70
CA ARG A 913 -51.04 6.69 44.50
C ARG A 913 -51.38 7.90 45.37
N SER A 914 -52.56 8.49 45.13
CA SER A 914 -53.27 9.34 46.08
C SER A 914 -53.63 8.56 47.33
#